data_AF-A0A251XX59-F1
#
_entry.id   AF-A0A251XX59-F1
#
_cell.length_a   1.000
_cell.length_b   1.000
_cell.length_c   1.000
_cell.angle_alpha   90.00
_cell.angle_beta   90.00
_cell.angle_gamma   90.00
#
_symmetry.space_group_name_H-M   'P 1'
#
loop_
_entity.id
_entity.type
_entity.pdbx_description
1 polymer ?
#
loop_
_entity_poly.entity_id
_entity_poly.type
_entity_poly.pdbx_seq_one_letter_code
_entity_poly.pdbx_strand_id
1 'polypeptide(L)'
;MTPDTSPPRLLPSSGSHPERTPSARRATRGASVLVGIGLALGLGLAAGAVPAAHALSAVSHGIGYASGHDGRWLGSYRLDDGRLGFCIDVGLAAPPGHEYATTDDVSRSPEDRARLAYVSRRWAGSEDSDTAAAGQLATWSITGLGGHDLSWYAARAGDRAAAVESRARDMLAEAASGASRSVSASASVVLGDDGRGSVRVDLRADLIAGGPTDVPAGSETADVSLDGAVFDDGTATAALPNGTAVPVRATGSAPSVHVTASAAFASLPYGDALDVVGDGGASQGMILARAADARADARVEARAPSPLPFAPRVVTRTSLPVAVAGDELTDSLSVSADAAAPADGDRPATTGGWGLARGSDGGLSPIPVTVRSRLLGPFPEQVAPERDAAPEGAPQVCEVLTRVDHGAGDYSSPACRLPGGGFYTWVESISPADTPADRGRDRVLPWRSTFGAATETTQVPQPPTITTTIGAPEIATGGCQTDTLHASSFVGVGAVPVRVRLVGPFSAAPAEGEAVDTTAGPAAEGSASEVELTGEGDVTTPCMTVTSPGWYVAVLDSVGRPAGDSDGAAIAAFADHVAHVGETFRAVPPPTGSDAPPRHELAMTGGAPGVDVPWPGAPAHAGPGTLALAAVALGVLGAAGVSARRARRARPWVRASRWARS
;
A
#
# COMPACT_ATOMS: atom_id res chain seq x y z
N MET A 1 15.56 33.61 -43.68
CA MET A 1 15.38 35.03 -44.04
C MET A 1 14.80 35.75 -42.83
N THR A 2 15.21 36.99 -42.60
CA THR A 2 14.59 37.96 -41.65
C THR A 2 13.19 38.36 -42.14
N PRO A 3 12.32 39.05 -41.35
CA PRO A 3 12.52 39.80 -40.09
C PRO A 3 11.93 39.04 -38.85
N ASP A 4 11.67 39.59 -37.65
CA ASP A 4 11.43 40.99 -37.22
C ASP A 4 11.80 41.27 -35.74
N THR A 5 11.82 42.55 -35.34
CA THR A 5 12.42 43.05 -34.10
C THR A 5 11.48 43.96 -33.30
N SER A 6 11.07 43.57 -32.08
CA SER A 6 10.41 44.47 -31.12
C SER A 6 10.46 43.93 -29.67
N PRO A 7 10.94 44.71 -28.68
CA PRO A 7 10.99 44.30 -27.28
C PRO A 7 9.82 44.86 -26.43
N PRO A 8 9.31 44.12 -25.44
CA PRO A 8 8.41 44.66 -24.42
C PRO A 8 9.17 45.43 -23.31
N ARG A 9 8.43 46.25 -22.55
CA ARG A 9 8.97 47.23 -21.59
C ARG A 9 9.31 46.62 -20.22
N LEU A 10 10.36 47.15 -19.59
CA LEU A 10 10.59 47.05 -18.14
C LEU A 10 10.04 48.30 -17.43
N LEU A 11 9.36 48.09 -16.29
CA LEU A 11 9.12 49.09 -15.25
C LEU A 11 9.26 48.41 -13.87
N PRO A 12 9.61 49.16 -12.80
CA PRO A 12 10.33 48.58 -11.67
C PRO A 12 9.46 47.95 -10.59
N SER A 13 10.04 46.96 -9.90
CA SER A 13 9.59 46.51 -8.59
C SER A 13 10.06 47.49 -7.50
N SER A 14 9.15 47.89 -6.62
CA SER A 14 9.41 48.66 -5.40
C SER A 14 8.75 47.93 -4.23
N GLY A 15 9.48 47.72 -3.13
CA GLY A 15 8.96 47.06 -1.93
C GLY A 15 9.18 47.87 -0.67
N SER A 16 8.25 47.76 0.29
CA SER A 16 8.47 48.17 1.69
C SER A 16 7.44 47.51 2.64
N HIS A 17 7.87 47.33 3.88
CA HIS A 17 7.32 46.61 5.04
C HIS A 17 5.79 46.62 5.36
N PRO A 18 5.34 45.67 6.22
CA PRO A 18 3.97 45.59 6.76
C PRO A 18 3.75 46.39 8.06
N GLU A 19 2.48 46.70 8.38
CA GLU A 19 2.04 47.27 9.66
C GLU A 19 0.98 46.40 10.40
N ARG A 20 0.56 46.85 11.60
CA ARG A 20 0.11 46.00 12.73
C ARG A 20 -1.38 46.11 13.11
N THR A 21 -2.01 44.95 13.38
CA THR A 21 -3.03 44.72 14.47
C THR A 21 -4.39 45.46 14.31
N PRO A 22 -5.43 45.37 15.21
CA PRO A 22 -5.54 44.63 16.50
C PRO A 22 -6.88 43.92 16.89
N SER A 23 -6.77 42.97 17.85
CA SER A 23 -7.82 42.58 18.86
C SER A 23 -9.07 41.77 18.37
N ALA A 24 -9.92 41.13 19.22
CA ALA A 24 -10.02 41.10 20.69
C ALA A 24 -10.59 39.78 21.32
N ARG A 25 -10.20 39.56 22.58
CA ARG A 25 -10.55 38.57 23.63
C ARG A 25 -12.01 38.02 23.75
N ARG A 26 -12.12 36.74 24.18
CA ARG A 26 -12.88 36.18 25.35
C ARG A 26 -12.43 34.71 25.55
N ALA A 27 -12.03 34.12 26.70
CA ALA A 27 -12.08 34.37 28.16
C ALA A 27 -13.16 33.58 28.94
N THR A 28 -12.76 32.45 29.53
CA THR A 28 -13.42 31.73 30.65
C THR A 28 -12.35 31.07 31.55
N ARG A 29 -12.72 30.68 32.79
CA ARG A 29 -11.82 30.12 33.82
C ARG A 29 -12.32 28.76 34.32
N GLY A 30 -11.40 27.93 34.81
CA GLY A 30 -11.67 26.77 35.68
C GLY A 30 -10.39 26.39 36.43
N ALA A 31 -10.49 26.02 37.72
CA ALA A 31 -9.32 25.72 38.56
C ALA A 31 -9.64 24.76 39.73
N SER A 32 -8.84 23.69 39.84
CA SER A 32 -8.58 22.82 41.00
C SER A 32 -7.28 22.06 40.67
N VAL A 33 -6.21 21.88 41.48
CA VAL A 33 -5.93 21.85 42.94
C VAL A 33 -5.74 20.42 43.49
N LEU A 34 -4.45 20.04 43.56
CA LEU A 34 -3.76 19.16 44.53
C LEU A 34 -3.88 17.61 44.53
N VAL A 35 -2.69 16.99 44.67
CA VAL A 35 -2.34 15.67 45.24
C VAL A 35 -2.82 14.40 44.50
N GLY A 36 -1.96 13.39 44.24
CA GLY A 36 -0.51 13.29 44.45
C GLY A 36 0.01 11.83 44.40
N ILE A 37 1.28 11.63 44.80
CA ILE A 37 2.01 10.34 44.91
C ILE A 37 2.32 9.65 43.57
N GLY A 38 3.60 9.66 43.20
CA GLY A 38 4.10 9.11 41.96
C GLY A 38 4.69 7.71 42.01
N LEU A 39 5.39 7.38 40.92
CA LEU A 39 6.48 6.42 40.90
C LEU A 39 7.52 6.92 39.90
N ALA A 40 8.79 6.99 40.29
CA ALA A 40 9.88 7.46 39.43
C ALA A 40 10.98 6.39 39.38
N LEU A 41 11.23 5.83 38.20
CA LEU A 41 12.28 4.85 37.88
C LEU A 41 12.25 4.61 36.35
N GLY A 42 13.23 5.05 35.56
CA GLY A 42 14.31 5.97 35.88
C GLY A 42 15.04 6.41 34.61
N LEU A 43 15.08 7.72 34.34
CA LEU A 43 16.04 8.30 33.39
C LEU A 43 17.25 8.77 34.20
N GLY A 44 18.42 8.21 33.90
CA GLY A 44 19.69 8.62 34.47
C GLY A 44 20.12 9.97 33.93
N LEU A 45 19.55 11.07 34.45
CA LEU A 45 20.12 12.40 34.32
C LEU A 45 21.45 12.44 35.10
N ALA A 46 22.49 11.93 34.48
CA ALA A 46 23.86 12.23 34.83
C ALA A 46 24.08 13.73 34.54
N ALA A 47 23.76 14.57 35.53
CA ALA A 47 24.27 15.93 35.61
C ALA A 47 25.79 15.81 35.70
N GLY A 48 26.46 15.83 34.55
CA GLY A 48 27.90 15.80 34.47
C GLY A 48 28.44 16.97 35.27
N ALA A 49 29.07 16.69 36.40
CA ALA A 49 29.83 17.70 37.11
C ALA A 49 30.90 18.20 36.13
N VAL A 50 30.80 19.47 35.73
CA VAL A 50 31.90 20.12 35.01
C VAL A 50 33.11 19.97 35.93
N PRO A 51 34.18 19.28 35.51
CA PRO A 51 35.35 19.13 36.35
C PRO A 51 35.85 20.53 36.69
N ALA A 52 36.26 20.73 37.94
CA ALA A 52 36.85 22.00 38.34
C ALA A 52 38.02 22.31 37.39
N ALA A 53 38.16 23.57 36.98
CA ALA A 53 39.30 24.00 36.18
C ALA A 53 40.56 23.91 37.04
N HIS A 54 41.21 22.74 37.02
CA HIS A 54 42.50 22.53 37.64
C HIS A 54 43.53 23.32 36.85
N ALA A 55 44.22 24.25 37.53
CA ALA A 55 45.42 24.85 36.97
C ALA A 55 46.46 23.75 36.77
N LEU A 56 47.11 23.77 35.61
CA LEU A 56 48.16 22.83 35.22
C LEU A 56 49.50 23.44 35.64
N SER A 57 50.26 22.74 36.47
CA SER A 57 51.56 23.20 36.92
C SER A 57 52.62 22.79 35.90
N ALA A 58 53.44 23.71 35.41
CA ALA A 58 54.68 23.34 34.73
C ALA A 58 55.69 22.87 35.79
N VAL A 59 55.92 21.56 35.86
CA VAL A 59 56.71 20.94 36.95
C VAL A 59 58.19 20.79 36.62
N SER A 60 58.55 20.63 35.35
CA SER A 60 59.96 20.46 34.96
C SER A 60 60.23 20.77 33.48
N HIS A 61 61.51 20.83 33.13
CA HIS A 61 61.95 20.54 31.77
C HIS A 61 61.48 19.13 31.35
N GLY A 62 61.14 18.97 30.08
CA GLY A 62 60.69 17.73 29.46
C GLY A 62 61.85 16.98 28.80
N ILE A 63 61.80 16.93 27.46
CA ILE A 63 62.76 16.21 26.60
C ILE A 63 63.52 17.23 25.75
N GLY A 64 64.85 17.12 25.66
CA GLY A 64 65.70 18.11 24.97
C GLY A 64 67.09 18.27 25.61
N TYR A 65 67.65 19.48 25.50
CA TYR A 65 69.02 19.82 25.92
C TYR A 65 69.07 21.02 26.86
N ALA A 66 70.02 20.98 27.81
CA ALA A 66 70.43 22.11 28.61
C ALA A 66 71.82 22.59 28.18
N SER A 67 71.97 23.90 27.98
CA SER A 67 73.24 24.53 27.58
C SER A 67 74.22 24.58 28.75
N GLY A 68 75.37 23.92 28.60
CA GLY A 68 76.31 23.64 29.70
C GLY A 68 77.07 24.83 30.30
N HIS A 69 76.83 26.06 29.84
CA HIS A 69 77.55 27.27 30.32
C HIS A 69 76.64 28.29 31.03
N ASP A 70 75.35 28.33 30.70
CA ASP A 70 74.36 29.27 31.25
C ASP A 70 73.01 28.60 31.64
N GLY A 71 72.91 27.27 31.52
CA GLY A 71 71.80 26.47 32.03
C GLY A 71 70.48 26.61 31.27
N ARG A 72 70.47 27.28 30.11
CA ARG A 72 69.24 27.52 29.34
C ARG A 72 68.76 26.26 28.63
N TRP A 73 67.45 26.04 28.65
CA TRP A 73 66.80 24.89 28.04
C TRP A 73 66.52 25.08 26.54
N LEU A 74 66.51 23.97 25.79
CA LEU A 74 65.91 23.83 24.47
C LEU A 74 65.27 22.44 24.35
N GLY A 75 63.94 22.39 24.32
CA GLY A 75 63.17 21.15 24.33
C GLY A 75 61.73 21.39 24.76
N SER A 76 60.99 20.29 24.97
CA SER A 76 59.65 20.36 25.58
C SER A 76 59.73 20.65 27.08
N TYR A 77 58.61 21.09 27.66
CA TYR A 77 58.38 21.20 29.10
C TYR A 77 57.31 20.19 29.53
N ARG A 78 57.32 19.79 30.80
CA ARG A 78 56.39 18.80 31.35
C ARG A 78 55.41 19.45 32.32
N LEU A 79 54.12 19.16 32.12
CA LEU A 79 53.04 19.49 33.05
C LEU A 79 52.85 18.41 34.12
N ASP A 80 52.18 18.75 35.22
CA ASP A 80 51.74 17.84 36.28
C ASP A 80 50.77 16.75 35.79
N ASP A 81 49.94 17.03 34.78
CA ASP A 81 49.15 16.03 34.06
C ASP A 81 49.98 15.03 33.22
N GLY A 82 51.29 15.23 33.17
CA GLY A 82 52.28 14.40 32.48
C GLY A 82 52.52 14.77 31.02
N ARG A 83 51.66 15.61 30.40
CA ARG A 83 51.81 16.03 29.00
C ARG A 83 53.08 16.85 28.79
N LEU A 84 53.55 16.82 27.55
CA LEU A 84 54.64 17.63 27.05
C LEU A 84 54.09 18.80 26.22
N GLY A 85 54.79 19.94 26.23
CA GLY A 85 54.46 21.09 25.42
C GLY A 85 55.69 21.90 24.98
N PHE A 86 55.52 22.73 23.96
CA PHE A 86 56.52 23.70 23.49
C PHE A 86 56.08 25.12 23.83
N CYS A 87 57.02 25.93 24.32
CA CYS A 87 56.80 27.35 24.59
C CYS A 87 56.56 28.14 23.31
N ILE A 88 55.75 29.20 23.40
CA ILE A 88 55.40 30.07 22.27
C ILE A 88 55.98 31.49 22.37
N ASP A 89 56.20 32.04 23.57
CA ASP A 89 56.47 33.47 23.75
C ASP A 89 57.95 33.77 24.03
N VAL A 90 58.78 33.79 22.97
CA VAL A 90 60.23 34.01 23.08
C VAL A 90 60.57 35.28 23.87
N GLY A 91 61.21 35.10 25.03
CA GLY A 91 61.73 36.18 25.87
C GLY A 91 61.10 36.28 27.27
N LEU A 92 59.95 35.63 27.52
CA LEU A 92 59.37 35.55 28.87
C LEU A 92 60.06 34.47 29.72
N ALA A 93 59.76 34.45 31.03
CA ALA A 93 60.30 33.47 31.98
C ALA A 93 59.96 32.02 31.57
N ALA A 94 60.87 31.09 31.84
CA ALA A 94 60.64 29.68 31.54
C ALA A 94 59.49 29.11 32.40
N PRO A 95 58.63 28.22 31.88
CA PRO A 95 57.46 27.69 32.57
C PRO A 95 57.62 27.17 34.01
N PRO A 96 58.70 26.46 34.41
CA PRO A 96 58.71 25.73 35.67
C PRO A 96 58.46 26.60 36.91
N GLY A 97 57.44 26.23 37.69
CA GLY A 97 57.02 26.96 38.90
C GLY A 97 55.86 27.95 38.70
N HIS A 98 55.26 28.00 37.51
CA HIS A 98 54.06 28.77 37.21
C HIS A 98 52.80 27.88 37.11
N GLU A 99 51.66 28.41 37.54
CA GLU A 99 50.33 27.81 37.36
C GLU A 99 49.72 28.26 36.02
N TYR A 100 49.29 27.31 35.19
CA TYR A 100 48.74 27.55 33.85
C TYR A 100 47.24 27.25 33.78
N ALA A 101 46.52 28.06 33.01
CA ALA A 101 45.15 27.76 32.57
C ALA A 101 45.10 27.64 31.03
N THR A 102 44.09 26.95 30.51
CA THR A 102 43.77 26.96 29.07
C THR A 102 43.43 28.38 28.60
N THR A 103 44.00 28.81 27.48
CA THR A 103 43.83 30.15 26.92
C THR A 103 43.32 30.10 25.48
N ASP A 104 42.36 30.98 25.14
CA ASP A 104 41.86 31.11 23.78
C ASP A 104 42.89 31.81 22.88
N ASP A 105 43.41 31.10 21.87
CA ASP A 105 44.45 31.60 20.95
C ASP A 105 43.90 32.52 19.85
N VAL A 106 43.19 33.58 20.25
CA VAL A 106 42.52 34.53 19.34
C VAL A 106 43.46 35.55 18.69
N SER A 107 44.75 35.57 19.06
CA SER A 107 45.73 36.56 18.58
C SER A 107 46.57 36.09 17.39
N ARG A 108 46.66 34.77 17.15
CA ARG A 108 47.46 34.20 16.04
C ARG A 108 46.67 34.09 14.75
N SER A 109 47.38 34.13 13.62
CA SER A 109 46.74 33.92 12.32
C SER A 109 46.21 32.47 12.20
N PRO A 110 45.13 32.22 11.42
CA PRO A 110 44.66 30.85 11.18
C PRO A 110 45.71 29.94 10.55
N GLU A 111 46.66 30.50 9.79
CA GLU A 111 47.75 29.71 9.19
C GLU A 111 48.82 29.33 10.21
N ASP A 112 49.18 30.25 11.10
CA ASP A 112 50.16 29.97 12.15
C ASP A 112 49.56 29.04 13.21
N ARG A 113 48.26 29.17 13.51
CA ARG A 113 47.51 28.17 14.29
C ARG A 113 47.56 26.80 13.61
N ALA A 114 47.26 26.70 12.31
CA ALA A 114 47.33 25.44 11.59
C ALA A 114 48.75 24.83 11.56
N ARG A 115 49.81 25.64 11.41
CA ARG A 115 51.22 25.19 11.50
C ARG A 115 51.56 24.69 12.91
N LEU A 116 51.20 25.44 13.95
CA LEU A 116 51.41 25.06 15.35
C LEU A 116 50.62 23.81 15.73
N ALA A 117 49.39 23.65 15.21
CA ALA A 117 48.57 22.46 15.41
C ALA A 117 49.23 21.22 14.79
N TYR A 118 49.83 21.36 13.60
CA TYR A 118 50.61 20.30 12.96
C TYR A 118 51.85 19.92 13.80
N VAL A 119 52.61 20.91 14.29
CA VAL A 119 53.78 20.70 15.18
C VAL A 119 53.38 20.03 16.50
N SER A 120 52.29 20.49 17.12
CA SER A 120 51.70 19.93 18.34
C SER A 120 51.34 18.45 18.17
N ARG A 121 50.58 18.11 17.11
CA ARG A 121 50.14 16.74 16.84
C ARG A 121 51.26 15.77 16.50
N ARG A 122 52.36 16.27 15.93
CA ARG A 122 53.40 15.41 15.33
C ARG A 122 54.68 15.28 16.14
N TRP A 123 55.05 16.29 16.95
CA TRP A 123 56.36 16.33 17.62
C TRP A 123 56.36 16.77 19.09
N ALA A 124 55.34 17.49 19.59
CA ALA A 124 55.35 17.98 20.98
C ALA A 124 55.36 16.86 22.04
N GLY A 125 54.80 15.69 21.71
CA GLY A 125 54.83 14.49 22.56
C GLY A 125 56.07 13.60 22.40
N SER A 126 57.13 14.04 21.72
CA SER A 126 58.29 13.18 21.41
C SER A 126 59.19 12.91 22.63
N GLU A 127 59.65 11.67 22.73
CA GLU A 127 60.66 11.22 23.70
C GLU A 127 62.11 11.30 23.17
N ASP A 128 62.31 11.71 21.91
CA ASP A 128 63.63 11.96 21.33
C ASP A 128 64.09 13.41 21.56
N SER A 129 65.32 13.59 22.06
CA SER A 129 65.87 14.92 22.37
C SER A 129 66.14 15.77 21.13
N ASP A 130 66.59 15.19 20.02
CA ASP A 130 66.78 15.98 18.78
C ASP A 130 65.43 16.48 18.24
N THR A 131 64.41 15.60 18.21
CA THR A 131 63.04 15.91 17.78
C THR A 131 62.35 16.91 18.71
N ALA A 132 62.44 16.77 20.03
CA ALA A 132 61.83 17.70 20.96
C ALA A 132 62.50 19.09 20.93
N ALA A 133 63.84 19.15 20.82
CA ALA A 133 64.55 20.40 20.63
C ALA A 133 64.20 21.07 19.29
N ALA A 134 64.12 20.29 18.20
CA ALA A 134 63.74 20.77 16.88
C ALA A 134 62.29 21.26 16.81
N GLY A 135 61.36 20.58 17.50
CA GLY A 135 59.97 21.00 17.60
C GLY A 135 59.79 22.30 18.37
N GLN A 136 60.58 22.52 19.42
CA GLN A 136 60.62 23.81 20.12
C GLN A 136 61.18 24.92 19.22
N LEU A 137 62.22 24.65 18.42
CA LEU A 137 62.73 25.60 17.42
C LEU A 137 61.71 25.92 16.32
N ALA A 138 61.01 24.90 15.80
CA ALA A 138 59.95 25.08 14.80
C ALA A 138 58.79 25.93 15.35
N THR A 139 58.38 25.66 16.61
CA THR A 139 57.38 26.46 17.33
C THR A 139 57.78 27.94 17.41
N TRP A 140 58.98 28.24 17.91
CA TRP A 140 59.49 29.62 17.98
C TRP A 140 59.74 30.26 16.61
N SER A 141 59.97 29.48 15.57
CA SER A 141 60.10 29.98 14.19
C SER A 141 58.75 30.41 13.58
N ILE A 142 57.64 29.87 14.09
CA ILE A 142 56.28 30.29 13.71
C ILE A 142 55.83 31.48 14.57
N THR A 143 56.14 31.49 15.88
CA THR A 143 55.65 32.53 16.80
C THR A 143 56.56 33.76 16.90
N GLY A 144 57.83 33.64 16.50
CA GLY A 144 58.79 34.74 16.40
C GLY A 144 60.05 34.56 17.25
N LEU A 145 61.22 34.50 16.60
CA LEU A 145 62.53 34.22 17.21
C LEU A 145 63.16 35.38 18.03
N GLY A 146 62.36 36.32 18.55
CA GLY A 146 62.82 37.37 19.46
C GLY A 146 63.94 38.29 18.95
N GLY A 147 64.19 38.36 17.64
CA GLY A 147 65.29 39.12 17.03
C GLY A 147 66.60 38.35 16.82
N HIS A 148 66.63 37.06 17.18
CA HIS A 148 67.71 36.12 16.87
C HIS A 148 67.33 35.19 15.71
N ASP A 149 68.29 34.40 15.22
CA ASP A 149 68.06 33.35 14.21
C ASP A 149 67.97 31.94 14.82
N LEU A 150 67.58 30.96 13.99
CA LEU A 150 67.46 29.55 14.37
C LEU A 150 68.74 28.94 14.96
N SER A 151 69.91 29.31 14.44
CA SER A 151 71.21 28.76 14.86
C SER A 151 71.60 29.24 16.26
N TRP A 152 71.25 30.49 16.60
CA TRP A 152 71.47 31.06 17.93
C TRP A 152 70.73 30.27 19.03
N TYR A 153 69.50 29.83 18.76
CA TYR A 153 68.78 28.95 19.69
C TYR A 153 69.30 27.50 19.63
N ALA A 154 69.58 26.97 18.43
CA ALA A 154 70.07 25.60 18.24
C ALA A 154 71.40 25.34 18.96
N ALA A 155 72.27 26.36 19.09
CA ALA A 155 73.53 26.30 19.84
C ALA A 155 73.37 25.81 21.30
N ARG A 156 72.17 25.91 21.90
CA ARG A 156 71.87 25.35 23.23
C ARG A 156 72.02 23.82 23.29
N ALA A 157 71.91 23.13 22.16
CA ALA A 157 72.09 21.68 22.05
C ALA A 157 73.57 21.25 21.89
N GLY A 158 74.53 22.18 21.94
CA GLY A 158 75.97 21.88 21.86
C GLY A 158 76.33 21.14 20.57
N ASP A 159 76.99 19.99 20.68
CA ASP A 159 77.40 19.14 19.55
C ASP A 159 76.23 18.65 18.68
N ARG A 160 74.97 18.75 19.17
CA ARG A 160 73.75 18.43 18.42
C ARG A 160 73.16 19.60 17.66
N ALA A 161 73.65 20.83 17.85
CA ALA A 161 73.06 22.06 17.30
C ALA A 161 72.71 21.96 15.81
N ALA A 162 73.66 21.56 14.95
CA ALA A 162 73.43 21.46 13.51
C ALA A 162 72.37 20.39 13.13
N ALA A 163 72.27 19.30 13.89
CA ALA A 163 71.25 18.26 13.66
C ALA A 163 69.85 18.76 14.06
N VAL A 164 69.74 19.38 15.24
CA VAL A 164 68.52 20.00 15.75
C VAL A 164 68.04 21.13 14.83
N GLU A 165 68.95 21.98 14.34
CA GLU A 165 68.64 23.08 13.43
C GLU A 165 68.22 22.61 12.03
N SER A 166 68.83 21.53 11.51
CA SER A 166 68.38 20.89 10.27
C SER A 166 66.99 20.30 10.46
N ARG A 167 66.77 19.52 11.52
CA ARG A 167 65.49 18.87 11.78
C ARG A 167 64.37 19.89 11.99
N ALA A 168 64.65 21.05 12.60
CA ALA A 168 63.70 22.15 12.73
C ALA A 168 63.29 22.74 11.36
N ARG A 169 64.22 22.88 10.41
CA ARG A 169 63.88 23.28 9.03
C ARG A 169 63.03 22.23 8.34
N ASP A 170 63.33 20.95 8.50
CA ASP A 170 62.54 19.86 7.93
C ASP A 170 61.11 19.89 8.48
N MET A 171 60.94 20.06 9.80
CA MET A 171 59.64 20.22 10.46
C MET A 171 58.85 21.43 9.93
N LEU A 172 59.52 22.55 9.68
CA LEU A 172 58.89 23.76 9.13
C LEU A 172 58.46 23.58 7.67
N ALA A 173 59.24 22.89 6.84
CA ALA A 173 58.87 22.57 5.46
C ALA A 173 57.71 21.55 5.38
N GLU A 174 57.74 20.55 6.27
CA GLU A 174 56.69 19.54 6.42
C GLU A 174 55.39 20.18 6.94
N ALA A 175 55.46 21.07 7.94
CA ALA A 175 54.31 21.84 8.41
C ALA A 175 53.79 22.84 7.35
N ALA A 176 54.67 23.51 6.59
CA ALA A 176 54.24 24.46 5.56
C ALA A 176 53.45 23.79 4.43
N SER A 177 53.70 22.51 4.14
CA SER A 177 53.01 21.74 3.10
C SER A 177 51.84 20.91 3.63
N GLY A 178 51.97 20.31 4.82
CA GLY A 178 50.98 19.38 5.41
C GLY A 178 49.99 19.99 6.41
N ALA A 179 50.23 21.21 6.91
CA ALA A 179 49.28 21.86 7.80
C ALA A 179 47.98 22.26 7.08
N SER A 180 46.87 22.20 7.80
CA SER A 180 45.52 22.40 7.29
C SER A 180 44.66 23.21 8.24
N ARG A 181 43.79 24.07 7.71
CA ARG A 181 42.86 24.90 8.48
C ARG A 181 41.65 24.07 8.92
N SER A 182 41.15 23.20 8.05
CA SER A 182 40.01 22.31 8.31
C SER A 182 40.07 21.03 7.46
N VAL A 183 39.13 20.11 7.72
CA VAL A 183 38.83 18.95 6.88
C VAL A 183 37.31 18.79 6.77
N SER A 184 36.83 18.34 5.62
CA SER A 184 35.42 18.05 5.37
C SER A 184 35.23 16.72 4.64
N ALA A 185 34.06 16.13 4.81
CA ALA A 185 33.66 14.90 4.14
C ALA A 185 32.51 15.18 3.16
N SER A 186 32.42 14.36 2.13
CA SER A 186 31.24 14.30 1.25
C SER A 186 30.88 12.85 0.96
N ALA A 187 29.58 12.57 0.79
CA ALA A 187 29.08 11.25 0.48
C ALA A 187 28.27 11.29 -0.81
N SER A 188 28.36 10.22 -1.60
CA SER A 188 27.52 10.00 -2.77
C SER A 188 26.97 8.58 -2.76
N VAL A 189 25.73 8.42 -3.21
CA VAL A 189 25.09 7.11 -3.43
C VAL A 189 24.54 7.10 -4.85
N VAL A 190 24.98 6.12 -5.64
CA VAL A 190 24.43 5.83 -6.96
C VAL A 190 23.56 4.58 -6.80
N LEU A 191 22.29 4.65 -7.19
CA LEU A 191 21.33 3.56 -7.03
C LEU A 191 20.57 3.31 -8.33
N GLY A 192 20.70 2.09 -8.86
CA GLY A 192 19.99 1.62 -10.04
C GLY A 192 18.57 1.15 -9.73
N ASP A 193 17.79 1.01 -10.79
CA ASP A 193 16.38 0.58 -10.70
C ASP A 193 16.23 -0.95 -10.47
N ASP A 194 17.35 -1.69 -10.48
CA ASP A 194 17.46 -3.07 -9.96
C ASP A 194 17.73 -3.13 -8.45
N GLY A 195 17.75 -1.97 -7.77
CA GLY A 195 18.02 -1.84 -6.34
C GLY A 195 19.47 -2.14 -5.94
N ARG A 196 20.39 -2.31 -6.89
CA ARG A 196 21.83 -2.33 -6.63
C ARG A 196 22.41 -0.93 -6.80
N GLY A 197 23.50 -0.67 -6.11
CA GLY A 197 24.16 0.63 -6.17
C GLY A 197 25.56 0.59 -5.60
N SER A 198 26.13 1.78 -5.41
CA SER A 198 27.34 1.96 -4.63
C SER A 198 27.24 3.21 -3.75
N VAL A 199 27.86 3.14 -2.58
CA VAL A 199 28.17 4.30 -1.74
C VAL A 199 29.64 4.65 -1.89
N ARG A 200 29.96 5.94 -1.95
CA ARG A 200 31.33 6.46 -1.95
C ARG A 200 31.41 7.62 -0.96
N VAL A 201 32.46 7.63 -0.16
CA VAL A 201 32.77 8.69 0.81
C VAL A 201 34.12 9.29 0.49
N ASP A 202 34.19 10.61 0.38
CA ASP A 202 35.38 11.38 0.02
C ASP A 202 35.74 12.35 1.14
N LEU A 203 37.03 12.67 1.26
CA LEU A 203 37.57 13.63 2.22
C LEU A 203 38.35 14.72 1.49
N ARG A 204 38.23 15.97 1.97
CA ARG A 204 38.98 17.13 1.46
C ARG A 204 39.54 17.94 2.63
N ALA A 205 40.85 18.17 2.63
CA ALA A 205 41.54 18.96 3.65
C ALA A 205 41.87 20.35 3.08
N ASP A 206 41.60 21.42 3.84
CA ASP A 206 42.00 22.78 3.44
C ASP A 206 43.46 23.02 3.84
N LEU A 207 44.39 22.69 2.94
CA LEU A 207 45.83 22.83 3.17
C LEU A 207 46.24 24.31 3.12
N ILE A 208 47.23 24.70 3.92
CA ILE A 208 47.77 26.07 3.86
C ILE A 208 48.36 26.35 2.47
N ALA A 209 49.20 25.44 1.96
CA ALA A 209 49.98 25.62 0.73
C ALA A 209 49.18 25.66 -0.58
N GLY A 210 47.95 25.13 -0.59
CA GLY A 210 47.17 24.93 -1.83
C GLY A 210 45.66 25.06 -1.70
N GLY A 211 45.13 25.28 -0.49
CA GLY A 211 43.69 25.31 -0.24
C GLY A 211 43.05 23.91 -0.22
N PRO A 212 41.73 23.81 -0.48
CA PRO A 212 40.99 22.56 -0.40
C PRO A 212 41.51 21.51 -1.38
N THR A 213 42.15 20.47 -0.85
CA THR A 213 42.83 19.39 -1.56
C THR A 213 42.22 18.05 -1.18
N ASP A 214 41.94 17.18 -2.16
CA ASP A 214 41.35 15.86 -1.92
C ASP A 214 42.35 14.92 -1.23
N VAL A 215 41.89 14.26 -0.17
CA VAL A 215 42.71 13.31 0.60
C VAL A 215 42.89 12.02 -0.21
N PRO A 216 44.11 11.44 -0.32
CA PRO A 216 44.36 10.24 -1.13
C PRO A 216 43.40 9.09 -0.82
N ALA A 217 42.88 8.44 -1.85
CA ALA A 217 41.93 7.33 -1.68
C ALA A 217 42.58 6.16 -0.92
N GLY A 218 41.88 5.67 0.12
CA GLY A 218 42.35 4.60 0.99
C GLY A 218 43.38 4.99 2.05
N SER A 219 43.65 6.29 2.28
CA SER A 219 44.51 6.71 3.40
C SER A 219 43.76 6.88 4.71
N GLU A 220 42.43 7.05 4.66
CA GLU A 220 41.56 7.29 5.83
C GLU A 220 40.32 6.38 5.77
N THR A 221 39.75 6.04 6.92
CA THR A 221 38.58 5.15 7.03
C THR A 221 37.41 5.86 7.71
N ALA A 222 36.21 5.77 7.13
CA ALA A 222 34.96 6.22 7.75
C ALA A 222 34.15 5.06 8.31
N ASP A 223 33.52 5.27 9.46
CA ASP A 223 32.38 4.47 9.89
C ASP A 223 31.15 4.90 9.08
N VAL A 224 30.65 4.03 8.22
CA VAL A 224 29.48 4.30 7.35
C VAL A 224 28.29 3.47 7.79
N SER A 225 27.15 4.14 7.91
CA SER A 225 25.84 3.55 8.22
C SER A 225 24.85 3.79 7.09
N LEU A 226 24.02 2.79 6.83
CA LEU A 226 22.98 2.78 5.80
C LEU A 226 21.61 2.64 6.45
N ASP A 227 20.66 3.46 6.00
CA ASP A 227 19.23 3.22 6.16
C ASP A 227 18.63 2.87 4.79
N GLY A 228 17.67 1.95 4.76
CA GLY A 228 17.06 1.42 3.52
C GLY A 228 18.00 0.67 2.57
N ALA A 229 19.22 0.32 3.00
CA ALA A 229 20.17 -0.51 2.24
C ALA A 229 21.09 -1.35 3.15
N VAL A 230 21.76 -2.33 2.55
CA VAL A 230 22.83 -3.14 3.16
C VAL A 230 24.04 -3.26 2.22
N PHE A 231 25.19 -3.57 2.78
CA PHE A 231 26.39 -3.99 2.04
C PHE A 231 26.27 -5.45 1.57
N ASP A 232 27.22 -5.93 0.76
CA ASP A 232 27.18 -7.30 0.22
C ASP A 232 27.32 -8.42 1.27
N ASP A 233 27.77 -8.10 2.50
CA ASP A 233 27.76 -9.02 3.65
C ASP A 233 26.41 -9.07 4.40
N GLY A 234 25.44 -8.25 3.99
CA GLY A 234 24.12 -8.11 4.61
C GLY A 234 24.07 -7.16 5.81
N THR A 235 25.16 -6.48 6.16
CA THR A 235 25.18 -5.49 7.25
C THR A 235 24.69 -4.12 6.77
N ALA A 236 24.18 -3.31 7.71
CA ALA A 236 23.83 -1.90 7.47
C ALA A 236 24.95 -0.93 7.91
N THR A 237 26.11 -1.43 8.34
CA THR A 237 27.20 -0.62 8.91
C THR A 237 28.56 -1.24 8.58
N ALA A 238 29.45 -0.47 7.95
CA ALA A 238 30.79 -0.93 7.58
C ALA A 238 31.83 0.20 7.65
N ALA A 239 33.07 -0.16 7.93
CA ALA A 239 34.22 0.74 7.90
C ALA A 239 34.76 0.82 6.46
N LEU A 240 34.63 1.98 5.80
CA LEU A 240 34.94 2.14 4.38
C LEU A 240 36.17 3.05 4.15
N PRO A 241 37.10 2.67 3.25
CA PRO A 241 38.19 3.56 2.84
C PRO A 241 37.67 4.77 2.05
N ASN A 242 38.20 5.95 2.33
CA ASN A 242 37.90 7.17 1.59
C ASN A 242 38.23 7.03 0.09
N GLY A 243 37.54 7.77 -0.76
CA GLY A 243 37.78 7.79 -2.21
C GLY A 243 37.47 6.48 -2.94
N THR A 244 36.81 5.52 -2.28
CA THR A 244 36.45 4.21 -2.83
C THR A 244 34.94 4.07 -2.94
N ALA A 245 34.44 3.52 -4.06
CA ALA A 245 33.03 3.18 -4.22
C ALA A 245 32.81 1.71 -3.83
N VAL A 246 31.86 1.47 -2.92
CA VAL A 246 31.59 0.17 -2.30
C VAL A 246 30.16 -0.25 -2.63
N PRO A 247 29.91 -1.50 -3.07
CA PRO A 247 28.58 -1.94 -3.49
C PRO A 247 27.57 -1.96 -2.33
N VAL A 248 26.32 -1.62 -2.65
CA VAL A 248 25.18 -1.68 -1.73
C VAL A 248 23.94 -2.24 -2.44
N ARG A 249 23.00 -2.77 -1.65
CA ARG A 249 21.68 -3.25 -2.09
C ARG A 249 20.59 -2.58 -1.27
N ALA A 250 19.63 -1.93 -1.94
CA ALA A 250 18.46 -1.37 -1.29
C ALA A 250 17.57 -2.47 -0.67
N THR A 251 16.89 -2.15 0.42
CA THR A 251 16.05 -3.06 1.20
C THR A 251 14.65 -2.48 1.44
N GLY A 252 13.77 -3.30 2.01
CA GLY A 252 12.35 -2.96 2.21
C GLY A 252 11.47 -3.27 1.00
N SER A 253 10.19 -2.97 1.13
CA SER A 253 9.13 -3.33 0.17
C SER A 253 8.25 -2.16 -0.28
N ALA A 254 8.61 -0.92 0.05
CA ALA A 254 7.93 0.26 -0.49
C ALA A 254 8.12 0.34 -2.03
N PRO A 255 7.16 0.87 -2.81
CA PRO A 255 7.28 0.97 -4.28
C PRO A 255 8.42 1.87 -4.78
N SER A 256 8.87 2.81 -3.95
CA SER A 256 10.17 3.49 -4.10
C SER A 256 11.06 3.11 -2.93
N VAL A 257 12.30 2.75 -3.22
CA VAL A 257 13.34 2.57 -2.20
C VAL A 257 14.00 3.91 -1.88
N HIS A 258 14.33 4.12 -0.62
CA HIS A 258 14.98 5.32 -0.11
C HIS A 258 16.21 4.89 0.67
N VAL A 259 17.39 5.22 0.14
CA VAL A 259 18.68 4.85 0.75
C VAL A 259 19.29 6.09 1.35
N THR A 260 19.64 6.05 2.63
CA THR A 260 20.40 7.11 3.27
C THR A 260 21.74 6.59 3.73
N ALA A 261 22.84 7.15 3.23
CA ALA A 261 24.17 6.89 3.77
C ALA A 261 24.55 8.03 4.72
N SER A 262 25.03 7.68 5.92
CA SER A 262 25.64 8.61 6.88
C SER A 262 27.01 8.08 7.27
N ALA A 263 28.04 8.89 7.09
CA ALA A 263 29.44 8.53 7.26
C ALA A 263 30.13 9.49 8.22
N ALA A 264 30.95 8.96 9.12
CA ALA A 264 31.75 9.71 10.07
C ALA A 264 33.22 9.30 9.98
N PHE A 265 34.11 10.26 9.76
CA PHE A 265 35.55 10.11 9.95
C PHE A 265 35.95 10.70 11.29
N ALA A 266 36.87 10.05 12.01
CA ALA A 266 37.34 10.47 13.33
C ALA A 266 38.85 10.32 13.49
N SER A 267 39.41 11.02 14.47
CA SER A 267 40.85 11.04 14.77
C SER A 267 41.72 11.50 13.59
N LEU A 268 41.17 12.36 12.73
CA LEU A 268 41.84 12.83 11.51
C LEU A 268 43.03 13.75 11.84
N PRO A 269 44.16 13.66 11.11
CA PRO A 269 45.38 14.43 11.40
C PRO A 269 45.33 15.91 10.95
N TYR A 270 44.15 16.41 10.58
CA TYR A 270 43.93 17.70 9.93
C TYR A 270 43.37 18.79 10.88
N GLY A 271 43.34 20.04 10.41
CA GLY A 271 42.72 21.17 11.11
C GLY A 271 43.63 21.92 12.10
N ASP A 272 43.16 23.09 12.54
CA ASP A 272 43.92 24.07 13.32
C ASP A 272 43.71 24.00 14.85
N ALA A 273 43.14 22.90 15.34
CA ALA A 273 42.86 22.68 16.76
C ALA A 273 44.14 22.59 17.61
N LEU A 274 44.17 23.37 18.69
CA LEU A 274 45.31 23.60 19.56
C LEU A 274 44.88 23.57 21.03
N ASP A 275 45.68 22.92 21.87
CA ASP A 275 45.63 23.14 23.32
C ASP A 275 46.71 24.18 23.65
N VAL A 276 46.29 25.41 23.93
CA VAL A 276 47.18 26.50 24.36
C VAL A 276 46.93 26.78 25.84
N VAL A 277 48.02 26.98 26.59
CA VAL A 277 47.98 27.32 28.01
C VAL A 277 48.86 28.53 28.32
N GLY A 278 48.46 29.33 29.30
CA GLY A 278 49.24 30.48 29.81
C GLY A 278 48.93 30.83 31.27
N ASP A 279 49.78 31.65 31.89
CA ASP A 279 49.65 32.12 33.28
C ASP A 279 49.14 33.57 33.40
N GLY A 280 48.73 34.18 32.29
CA GLY A 280 48.42 35.61 32.19
C GLY A 280 49.55 36.49 31.65
N GLY A 281 50.73 35.93 31.37
CA GLY A 281 51.85 36.61 30.70
C GLY A 281 53.06 36.92 31.59
N ALA A 282 53.21 36.23 32.72
CA ALA A 282 54.42 36.30 33.55
C ALA A 282 55.48 35.26 33.15
N SER A 283 55.08 34.18 32.47
CA SER A 283 55.95 33.18 31.85
C SER A 283 55.55 32.92 30.38
N GLN A 284 56.31 32.06 29.68
CA GLN A 284 55.98 31.65 28.33
C GLN A 284 54.71 30.79 28.33
N GLY A 285 53.72 31.12 27.51
CA GLY A 285 52.64 30.21 27.17
C GLY A 285 53.18 28.97 26.44
N MET A 286 52.38 27.91 26.39
CA MET A 286 52.76 26.66 25.71
C MET A 286 51.66 26.14 24.80
N ILE A 287 52.06 25.54 23.67
CA ILE A 287 51.24 24.58 22.92
C ILE A 287 51.51 23.18 23.47
N LEU A 288 50.44 22.44 23.80
CA LEU A 288 50.56 21.10 24.36
C LEU A 288 50.51 20.04 23.27
N ALA A 289 51.05 18.85 23.55
CA ALA A 289 50.93 17.67 22.69
C ALA A 289 49.45 17.24 22.60
N ARG A 290 48.92 17.22 21.37
CA ARG A 290 47.54 16.86 21.06
C ARG A 290 47.52 15.56 20.24
N ALA A 291 46.56 14.68 20.49
CA ALA A 291 46.27 13.60 19.55
C ALA A 291 45.64 14.17 18.26
N ALA A 292 45.59 13.37 17.19
CA ALA A 292 44.71 13.65 16.08
C ALA A 292 43.25 13.40 16.53
N ASP A 293 42.41 14.44 16.51
CA ASP A 293 41.07 14.42 17.11
C ASP A 293 39.97 15.04 16.21
N ALA A 294 40.35 15.56 15.04
CA ALA A 294 39.41 16.15 14.10
C ALA A 294 38.42 15.10 13.56
N ARG A 295 37.21 15.57 13.22
CA ARG A 295 36.12 14.77 12.67
C ARG A 295 35.57 15.41 11.41
N ALA A 296 35.03 14.59 10.52
CA ALA A 296 34.34 15.04 9.33
C ALA A 296 33.18 14.09 9.02
N ASP A 297 31.97 14.64 8.98
CA ASP A 297 30.73 13.89 8.81
C ASP A 297 30.07 14.22 7.46
N ALA A 298 29.44 13.23 6.83
CA ALA A 298 28.70 13.40 5.59
C ALA A 298 27.40 12.57 5.60
N ARG A 299 26.32 13.13 5.02
CA ARG A 299 25.05 12.42 4.83
C ARG A 299 24.50 12.70 3.43
N VAL A 300 23.99 11.66 2.77
CA VAL A 300 23.37 11.74 1.44
C VAL A 300 22.18 10.79 1.32
N GLU A 301 21.14 11.22 0.62
CA GLU A 301 19.94 10.42 0.34
C GLU A 301 19.84 10.14 -1.18
N ALA A 302 19.47 8.91 -1.53
CA ALA A 302 19.19 8.49 -2.89
C ALA A 302 17.81 7.80 -2.97
N ARG A 303 17.13 7.94 -4.12
CA ARG A 303 15.80 7.36 -4.35
C ARG A 303 15.74 6.69 -5.72
N ALA A 304 15.12 5.51 -5.76
CA ALA A 304 14.92 4.72 -6.96
C ALA A 304 13.54 4.02 -6.92
N PRO A 305 13.04 3.47 -8.04
CA PRO A 305 11.95 2.51 -8.00
C PRO A 305 12.39 1.24 -7.26
N SER A 306 11.46 0.52 -6.65
CA SER A 306 11.77 -0.78 -6.05
C SER A 306 11.98 -1.85 -7.13
N PRO A 307 13.01 -2.72 -7.01
CA PRO A 307 13.21 -3.82 -7.95
C PRO A 307 12.22 -4.96 -7.80
N LEU A 308 11.49 -5.01 -6.67
CA LEU A 308 10.50 -6.05 -6.43
C LEU A 308 9.30 -5.89 -7.39
N PRO A 309 8.71 -7.00 -7.85
CA PRO A 309 7.45 -6.95 -8.58
C PRO A 309 6.28 -6.50 -7.68
N PHE A 310 5.17 -6.12 -8.30
CA PHE A 310 3.90 -5.87 -7.61
C PHE A 310 2.81 -6.84 -8.12
N ALA A 311 1.88 -7.21 -7.24
CA ALA A 311 0.70 -7.98 -7.59
C ALA A 311 -0.49 -7.01 -7.76
N PRO A 312 -0.88 -6.65 -9.00
CA PRO A 312 -2.08 -5.85 -9.21
C PRO A 312 -3.33 -6.69 -8.91
N ARG A 313 -4.40 -6.03 -8.47
CA ARG A 313 -5.70 -6.65 -8.18
C ARG A 313 -6.82 -5.69 -8.55
N VAL A 314 -7.82 -6.16 -9.29
CA VAL A 314 -9.02 -5.39 -9.64
C VAL A 314 -10.21 -5.92 -8.83
N VAL A 315 -11.12 -5.03 -8.45
CA VAL A 315 -12.49 -5.36 -8.06
C VAL A 315 -13.40 -4.67 -9.06
N THR A 316 -14.29 -5.43 -9.67
CA THR A 316 -15.19 -4.99 -10.75
C THR A 316 -16.61 -4.78 -10.25
N ARG A 317 -17.46 -4.25 -11.13
CA ARG A 317 -18.92 -4.25 -11.01
C ARG A 317 -19.54 -3.88 -12.35
N THR A 318 -20.38 -4.76 -12.87
CA THR A 318 -21.20 -4.49 -14.06
C THR A 318 -22.12 -3.27 -13.88
N SER A 319 -22.24 -2.45 -14.91
CA SER A 319 -23.04 -1.21 -14.89
C SER A 319 -24.55 -1.44 -14.73
N LEU A 320 -25.07 -2.60 -15.17
CA LEU A 320 -26.48 -2.97 -15.11
C LEU A 320 -26.62 -4.44 -14.71
N PRO A 321 -27.27 -4.79 -13.58
CA PRO A 321 -27.55 -6.20 -13.24
C PRO A 321 -28.66 -6.80 -14.12
N VAL A 322 -29.54 -5.96 -14.67
CA VAL A 322 -30.58 -6.32 -15.64
C VAL A 322 -30.57 -5.28 -16.77
N ALA A 323 -30.60 -5.73 -18.01
CA ALA A 323 -30.54 -4.91 -19.23
C ALA A 323 -31.49 -5.47 -20.31
N VAL A 324 -31.66 -4.75 -21.43
CA VAL A 324 -32.38 -5.25 -22.61
C VAL A 324 -31.44 -5.59 -23.76
N ALA A 325 -31.90 -6.41 -24.70
CA ALA A 325 -31.14 -6.73 -25.90
C ALA A 325 -30.85 -5.45 -26.71
N GLY A 326 -29.58 -5.24 -27.07
CA GLY A 326 -29.11 -4.02 -27.71
C GLY A 326 -28.57 -2.94 -26.76
N ASP A 327 -28.69 -3.08 -25.43
CA ASP A 327 -28.06 -2.15 -24.48
C ASP A 327 -26.53 -2.21 -24.55
N GLU A 328 -25.88 -1.12 -24.12
CA GLU A 328 -24.42 -1.01 -23.96
C GLU A 328 -24.02 -1.16 -22.50
N LEU A 329 -23.32 -2.25 -22.20
CA LEU A 329 -22.85 -2.61 -20.87
C LEU A 329 -21.40 -2.20 -20.69
N THR A 330 -21.10 -1.41 -19.66
CA THR A 330 -19.74 -1.17 -19.15
C THR A 330 -19.51 -1.90 -17.82
N ASP A 331 -18.26 -1.91 -17.37
CA ASP A 331 -17.81 -2.32 -16.04
C ASP A 331 -17.11 -1.14 -15.33
N SER A 332 -17.08 -1.17 -14.00
CA SER A 332 -16.44 -0.20 -13.12
C SER A 332 -15.35 -0.86 -12.27
N LEU A 333 -14.09 -0.54 -12.61
CA LEU A 333 -12.89 -1.23 -12.15
C LEU A 333 -12.21 -0.43 -11.03
N SER A 334 -12.30 -0.89 -9.79
CA SER A 334 -11.46 -0.38 -8.70
C SER A 334 -10.13 -1.13 -8.69
N VAL A 335 -9.06 -0.45 -9.13
CA VAL A 335 -7.74 -1.05 -9.37
C VAL A 335 -6.81 -0.76 -8.21
N SER A 336 -6.15 -1.82 -7.71
CA SER A 336 -5.30 -1.81 -6.53
C SER A 336 -4.07 -2.71 -6.72
N ALA A 337 -3.22 -2.81 -5.70
CA ALA A 337 -2.19 -3.84 -5.61
C ALA A 337 -2.19 -4.47 -4.22
N ASP A 338 -1.83 -5.75 -4.12
CA ASP A 338 -1.74 -6.47 -2.85
C ASP A 338 -0.70 -5.83 -1.90
N ALA A 339 -0.80 -6.19 -0.63
CA ALA A 339 0.22 -5.86 0.37
C ALA A 339 1.56 -6.58 0.07
N ALA A 340 2.64 -6.07 0.66
CA ALA A 340 3.96 -6.66 0.52
C ALA A 340 4.00 -8.09 1.09
N ALA A 341 4.35 -9.06 0.25
CA ALA A 341 4.58 -10.44 0.63
C ALA A 341 6.09 -10.75 0.61
N PRO A 342 6.60 -11.60 1.53
CA PRO A 342 7.91 -12.21 1.36
C PRO A 342 7.90 -13.20 0.18
N ALA A 343 9.08 -13.64 -0.26
CA ALA A 343 9.19 -14.73 -1.21
C ALA A 343 8.74 -16.05 -0.56
N ASP A 344 8.00 -16.87 -1.30
CA ASP A 344 7.49 -18.18 -0.83
C ASP A 344 7.47 -19.18 -1.99
N GLY A 345 8.29 -20.24 -1.87
CA GLY A 345 8.56 -21.17 -2.97
C GLY A 345 9.06 -20.43 -4.22
N ASP A 346 8.36 -20.63 -5.34
CA ASP A 346 8.64 -19.97 -6.62
C ASP A 346 8.04 -18.55 -6.73
N ARG A 347 7.26 -18.09 -5.73
CA ARG A 347 6.67 -16.74 -5.73
C ARG A 347 7.70 -15.71 -5.24
N PRO A 348 8.04 -14.67 -6.04
CA PRO A 348 8.94 -13.62 -5.60
C PRO A 348 8.30 -12.75 -4.51
N ALA A 349 9.14 -12.12 -3.69
CA ALA A 349 8.69 -11.07 -2.76
C ALA A 349 8.10 -9.87 -3.53
N THR A 350 7.07 -9.23 -2.98
CA THR A 350 6.36 -8.13 -3.64
C THR A 350 6.53 -6.79 -2.94
N THR A 351 6.36 -5.70 -3.69
CA THR A 351 6.12 -4.38 -3.12
C THR A 351 4.77 -4.29 -2.41
N GLY A 352 4.68 -3.41 -1.42
CA GLY A 352 3.42 -3.02 -0.79
C GLY A 352 2.80 -1.85 -1.53
N GLY A 353 1.96 -2.13 -2.52
CA GLY A 353 1.34 -1.12 -3.39
C GLY A 353 1.88 -1.13 -4.82
N TRP A 354 1.38 -0.19 -5.62
CA TRP A 354 1.60 -0.17 -7.08
C TRP A 354 3.05 0.14 -7.47
N GLY A 355 3.64 -0.65 -8.36
CA GLY A 355 5.03 -0.50 -8.78
C GLY A 355 5.30 0.80 -9.56
N LEU A 356 6.49 1.37 -9.37
CA LEU A 356 6.94 2.60 -10.05
C LEU A 356 8.05 2.29 -11.07
N ALA A 357 8.19 3.12 -12.09
CA ALA A 357 9.32 3.13 -13.03
C ALA A 357 9.91 4.55 -13.12
N ARG A 358 11.19 4.64 -13.53
CA ARG A 358 11.85 5.93 -13.72
C ARG A 358 11.51 6.52 -15.09
N GLY A 359 11.07 7.78 -15.12
CA GLY A 359 10.82 8.54 -16.34
C GLY A 359 12.10 9.04 -16.99
N SER A 360 12.00 9.51 -18.24
CA SER A 360 13.12 10.14 -18.96
C SER A 360 13.55 11.49 -18.38
N ASP A 361 12.74 12.07 -17.50
CA ASP A 361 13.01 13.23 -16.66
C ASP A 361 13.71 12.87 -15.32
N GLY A 362 13.89 11.58 -15.05
CA GLY A 362 14.41 11.06 -13.77
C GLY A 362 13.36 10.94 -12.66
N GLY A 363 12.12 11.36 -12.91
CA GLY A 363 10.99 11.23 -11.97
C GLY A 363 10.54 9.78 -11.80
N LEU A 364 9.65 9.53 -10.83
CA LEU A 364 9.03 8.21 -10.64
C LEU A 364 7.56 8.26 -11.05
N SER A 365 7.17 7.42 -12.00
CA SER A 365 5.79 7.28 -12.48
C SER A 365 5.26 5.85 -12.26
N PRO A 366 3.94 5.64 -12.14
CA PRO A 366 3.35 4.29 -12.08
C PRO A 366 3.75 3.43 -13.29
N ILE A 367 4.00 2.15 -13.05
CA ILE A 367 4.12 1.16 -14.12
C ILE A 367 2.74 1.04 -14.79
N PRO A 368 2.61 1.26 -16.10
CA PRO A 368 1.34 1.16 -16.79
C PRO A 368 0.93 -0.31 -16.95
N VAL A 369 -0.32 -0.62 -16.65
CA VAL A 369 -0.91 -1.96 -16.79
C VAL A 369 -2.11 -1.90 -17.73
N THR A 370 -2.39 -3.00 -18.43
CA THR A 370 -3.63 -3.16 -19.20
C THR A 370 -4.50 -4.20 -18.51
N VAL A 371 -5.73 -3.83 -18.16
CA VAL A 371 -6.77 -4.78 -17.77
C VAL A 371 -7.55 -5.17 -19.02
N ARG A 372 -7.68 -6.47 -19.27
CA ARG A 372 -8.42 -7.05 -20.38
C ARG A 372 -9.72 -7.64 -19.85
N SER A 373 -10.81 -6.89 -19.97
CA SER A 373 -12.16 -7.32 -19.58
C SER A 373 -12.85 -7.97 -20.77
N ARG A 374 -13.51 -9.12 -20.53
CA ARG A 374 -14.24 -9.87 -21.56
C ARG A 374 -15.64 -10.14 -21.07
N LEU A 375 -16.64 -9.79 -21.88
CA LEU A 375 -18.03 -10.08 -21.59
C LEU A 375 -18.37 -11.46 -22.17
N LEU A 376 -18.57 -12.43 -21.29
CA LEU A 376 -18.94 -13.80 -21.65
C LEU A 376 -20.46 -13.96 -21.63
N GLY A 377 -21.00 -14.75 -22.57
CA GLY A 377 -22.43 -15.01 -22.72
C GLY A 377 -22.93 -14.84 -24.18
N PRO A 378 -24.24 -15.03 -24.44
CA PRO A 378 -25.25 -15.40 -23.45
C PRO A 378 -25.09 -16.84 -22.93
N PHE A 379 -25.34 -17.02 -21.64
CA PHE A 379 -25.57 -18.32 -21.00
C PHE A 379 -27.08 -18.53 -20.80
N PRO A 380 -27.61 -19.76 -20.95
CA PRO A 380 -29.04 -20.03 -20.76
C PRO A 380 -29.46 -20.02 -19.29
N GLU A 381 -28.53 -20.32 -18.38
CA GLU A 381 -28.73 -20.40 -16.93
C GLU A 381 -27.86 -19.36 -16.21
N GLN A 382 -28.24 -19.01 -14.97
CA GLN A 382 -27.49 -18.07 -14.15
C GLN A 382 -26.10 -18.63 -13.81
N VAL A 383 -25.07 -17.81 -13.97
CA VAL A 383 -23.67 -18.22 -13.79
C VAL A 383 -23.31 -18.34 -12.31
N ALA A 384 -23.67 -19.46 -11.69
CA ALA A 384 -23.45 -19.71 -10.26
C ALA A 384 -22.96 -21.15 -9.95
N PRO A 385 -22.40 -21.42 -8.76
CA PRO A 385 -21.73 -20.44 -7.89
C PRO A 385 -20.45 -19.90 -8.56
N GLU A 386 -19.85 -18.88 -7.94
CA GLU A 386 -18.56 -18.28 -8.31
C GLU A 386 -17.42 -19.33 -8.33
N ARG A 387 -16.47 -19.18 -9.27
CA ARG A 387 -15.39 -20.16 -9.55
C ARG A 387 -14.08 -19.47 -9.94
N ASP A 388 -12.95 -20.15 -9.75
CA ASP A 388 -11.60 -19.64 -10.10
C ASP A 388 -11.39 -19.39 -11.61
N ALA A 389 -12.24 -19.98 -12.48
CA ALA A 389 -12.11 -19.87 -13.93
C ALA A 389 -13.45 -20.04 -14.66
N ALA A 390 -13.55 -19.41 -15.83
CA ALA A 390 -14.64 -19.61 -16.78
C ALA A 390 -14.53 -20.98 -17.48
N PRO A 391 -15.65 -21.59 -17.91
CA PRO A 391 -15.65 -22.79 -18.74
C PRO A 391 -14.84 -22.64 -20.02
N GLU A 392 -14.18 -23.71 -20.44
CA GLU A 392 -13.55 -23.78 -21.76
C GLU A 392 -14.61 -23.68 -22.86
N GLY A 393 -14.36 -22.87 -23.90
CA GLY A 393 -15.32 -22.62 -24.97
C GLY A 393 -16.52 -21.75 -24.58
N ALA A 394 -16.50 -21.08 -23.42
CA ALA A 394 -17.54 -20.13 -23.02
C ALA A 394 -17.80 -19.07 -24.13
N PRO A 395 -19.07 -18.80 -24.49
CA PRO A 395 -19.41 -17.75 -25.46
C PRO A 395 -18.84 -16.40 -25.04
N GLN A 396 -18.39 -15.58 -26.01
CA GLN A 396 -17.81 -14.26 -25.77
C GLN A 396 -18.46 -13.23 -26.69
N VAL A 397 -19.06 -12.19 -26.11
CA VAL A 397 -19.65 -11.05 -26.82
C VAL A 397 -18.56 -10.11 -27.31
N CYS A 398 -17.58 -9.82 -26.45
CA CYS A 398 -16.55 -8.82 -26.72
C CYS A 398 -15.27 -9.07 -25.90
N GLU A 399 -14.21 -8.34 -26.26
CA GLU A 399 -13.06 -8.07 -25.41
C GLU A 399 -12.75 -6.57 -25.48
N VAL A 400 -12.48 -5.95 -24.34
CA VAL A 400 -12.12 -4.53 -24.22
C VAL A 400 -10.89 -4.35 -23.33
N LEU A 401 -10.13 -3.28 -23.57
CA LEU A 401 -8.86 -3.02 -22.90
C LEU A 401 -8.94 -1.69 -22.13
N THR A 402 -8.80 -1.76 -20.81
CA THR A 402 -8.72 -0.59 -19.91
C THR A 402 -7.26 -0.34 -19.54
N ARG A 403 -6.74 0.85 -19.88
CA ARG A 403 -5.36 1.23 -19.61
C ARG A 403 -5.25 1.91 -18.24
N VAL A 404 -4.49 1.27 -17.35
CA VAL A 404 -4.17 1.75 -15.99
C VAL A 404 -2.79 2.40 -16.05
N ASP A 405 -2.72 3.70 -16.36
CA ASP A 405 -1.47 4.43 -16.57
C ASP A 405 -1.09 5.44 -15.47
N HIS A 406 -2.03 5.79 -14.58
CA HIS A 406 -1.80 6.60 -13.39
C HIS A 406 -1.80 5.77 -12.09
N GLY A 407 -1.79 4.44 -12.22
CA GLY A 407 -1.67 3.50 -11.10
C GLY A 407 -3.01 3.12 -10.47
N ALA A 408 -2.98 2.72 -9.19
CA ALA A 408 -4.17 2.35 -8.43
C ALA A 408 -5.18 3.50 -8.33
N GLY A 409 -6.47 3.18 -8.46
CA GLY A 409 -7.57 4.13 -8.60
C GLY A 409 -8.77 3.49 -9.31
N ASP A 410 -9.83 4.25 -9.52
CA ASP A 410 -11.05 3.78 -10.17
C ASP A 410 -11.08 4.11 -11.66
N TYR A 411 -11.46 3.13 -12.48
CA TYR A 411 -11.52 3.18 -13.94
C TYR A 411 -12.88 2.63 -14.43
N SER A 412 -13.19 2.79 -15.72
CA SER A 412 -14.34 2.12 -16.35
C SER A 412 -13.93 1.54 -17.70
N SER A 413 -14.53 0.41 -18.09
CA SER A 413 -14.25 -0.24 -19.36
C SER A 413 -14.98 0.44 -20.53
N PRO A 414 -14.45 0.32 -21.76
CA PRO A 414 -15.24 0.56 -22.97
C PRO A 414 -16.48 -0.34 -23.02
N ALA A 415 -17.59 0.17 -23.52
CA ALA A 415 -18.86 -0.55 -23.52
C ALA A 415 -18.91 -1.71 -24.53
N CYS A 416 -19.70 -2.74 -24.19
CA CYS A 416 -20.04 -3.85 -25.08
C CYS A 416 -21.56 -3.95 -25.27
N ARG A 417 -22.00 -4.16 -26.51
CA ARG A 417 -23.43 -4.23 -26.85
C ARG A 417 -23.99 -5.64 -26.70
N LEU A 418 -25.08 -5.79 -25.96
CA LEU A 418 -25.69 -7.08 -25.64
C LEU A 418 -26.48 -7.64 -26.85
N PRO A 419 -26.17 -8.87 -27.35
CA PRO A 419 -26.74 -9.37 -28.60
C PRO A 419 -28.16 -9.96 -28.50
N GLY A 420 -28.60 -10.37 -27.30
CA GLY A 420 -29.89 -11.07 -27.11
C GLY A 420 -30.17 -11.46 -25.66
N GLY A 421 -31.20 -12.29 -25.46
CA GLY A 421 -31.57 -12.83 -24.14
C GLY A 421 -30.52 -13.76 -23.51
N GLY A 422 -30.61 -13.95 -22.20
CA GLY A 422 -29.74 -14.82 -21.40
C GLY A 422 -28.87 -14.05 -20.39
N PHE A 423 -27.98 -14.77 -19.70
CA PHE A 423 -27.05 -14.20 -18.74
C PHE A 423 -25.69 -13.89 -19.36
N TYR A 424 -25.07 -12.82 -18.90
CA TYR A 424 -23.73 -12.39 -19.29
C TYR A 424 -22.89 -12.17 -18.05
N THR A 425 -21.58 -12.44 -18.09
CA THR A 425 -20.66 -12.15 -16.98
C THR A 425 -19.36 -11.55 -17.48
N TRP A 426 -18.87 -10.52 -16.79
CA TRP A 426 -17.52 -10.00 -17.01
C TRP A 426 -16.46 -10.94 -16.41
N VAL A 427 -15.30 -11.03 -17.07
CA VAL A 427 -14.06 -11.60 -16.52
C VAL A 427 -12.82 -10.85 -17.02
N GLU A 428 -11.88 -10.64 -16.11
CA GLU A 428 -10.75 -9.73 -16.25
C GLU A 428 -9.44 -10.51 -16.23
N SER A 429 -8.44 -9.97 -16.89
CA SER A 429 -7.06 -10.42 -16.71
C SER A 429 -6.05 -9.32 -16.91
N ILE A 430 -4.92 -9.45 -16.23
CA ILE A 430 -3.73 -8.63 -16.39
C ILE A 430 -2.61 -9.55 -16.84
N SER A 431 -2.01 -9.23 -17.99
CA SER A 431 -0.84 -9.91 -18.53
C SER A 431 0.37 -8.97 -18.47
N PRO A 432 1.50 -9.38 -17.87
CA PRO A 432 2.74 -8.60 -17.90
C PRO A 432 3.21 -8.30 -19.33
N ALA A 433 2.90 -9.17 -20.29
CA ALA A 433 3.23 -8.97 -21.70
C ALA A 433 2.56 -7.72 -22.32
N ASP A 434 1.41 -7.30 -21.81
CA ASP A 434 0.70 -6.09 -22.25
C ASP A 434 1.34 -4.79 -21.70
N THR A 435 2.34 -4.91 -20.82
CA THR A 435 3.20 -3.82 -20.35
C THR A 435 4.47 -3.73 -21.21
N PRO A 436 4.93 -2.54 -21.65
CA PRO A 436 6.20 -2.41 -22.36
C PRO A 436 7.42 -2.76 -21.48
N ALA A 437 8.49 -3.31 -22.08
CA ALA A 437 9.68 -3.75 -21.35
C ALA A 437 10.42 -2.57 -20.67
N ASP A 438 10.61 -1.47 -21.39
CA ASP A 438 11.16 -0.20 -20.90
C ASP A 438 10.34 0.43 -19.76
N ARG A 439 9.05 0.07 -19.65
CA ARG A 439 8.13 0.56 -18.61
C ARG A 439 8.09 -0.34 -17.37
N GLY A 440 8.88 -1.41 -17.31
CA GLY A 440 8.97 -2.28 -16.13
C GLY A 440 8.09 -3.53 -16.18
N ARG A 441 7.82 -4.08 -17.37
CA ARG A 441 7.15 -5.39 -17.60
C ARG A 441 7.46 -6.45 -16.55
N ASP A 442 8.75 -6.69 -16.29
CA ASP A 442 9.22 -7.80 -15.47
C ASP A 442 8.92 -7.63 -13.97
N ARG A 443 8.35 -6.47 -13.59
CA ARG A 443 7.87 -6.16 -12.24
C ARG A 443 6.33 -6.17 -12.12
N VAL A 444 5.60 -6.51 -13.18
CA VAL A 444 4.15 -6.77 -13.12
C VAL A 444 3.93 -8.27 -12.91
N LEU A 445 3.17 -8.68 -11.89
CA LEU A 445 2.69 -10.07 -11.78
C LEU A 445 1.35 -10.24 -12.53
N PRO A 446 1.09 -11.42 -13.12
CA PRO A 446 -0.19 -11.71 -13.76
C PRO A 446 -1.31 -11.82 -12.72
N TRP A 447 -2.53 -11.42 -13.12
CA TRP A 447 -3.74 -11.51 -12.29
C TRP A 447 -4.96 -11.84 -13.15
N ARG A 448 -6.00 -12.42 -12.53
CA ARG A 448 -7.32 -12.74 -13.12
C ARG A 448 -8.42 -12.57 -12.06
N SER A 449 -9.62 -12.18 -12.47
CA SER A 449 -10.81 -12.30 -11.61
C SER A 449 -11.37 -13.73 -11.61
N THR A 450 -12.25 -13.99 -10.66
CA THR A 450 -13.14 -15.16 -10.63
C THR A 450 -14.25 -15.03 -11.68
N PHE A 451 -14.95 -16.12 -11.94
CA PHE A 451 -16.06 -16.22 -12.90
C PHE A 451 -17.37 -16.51 -12.18
N GLY A 452 -18.48 -15.87 -12.59
CA GLY A 452 -19.79 -16.06 -11.96
C GLY A 452 -19.97 -15.32 -10.64
N ALA A 453 -19.24 -14.23 -10.43
CA ALA A 453 -19.51 -13.31 -9.33
C ALA A 453 -20.81 -12.53 -9.62
N ALA A 454 -21.68 -12.42 -8.62
CA ALA A 454 -23.01 -11.83 -8.80
C ALA A 454 -22.98 -10.32 -9.15
N THR A 455 -21.93 -9.60 -8.74
CA THR A 455 -21.70 -8.19 -9.12
C THR A 455 -21.25 -8.02 -10.57
N GLU A 456 -20.79 -9.09 -11.21
CA GLU A 456 -20.30 -9.09 -12.60
C GLU A 456 -21.30 -9.69 -13.59
N THR A 457 -22.44 -10.16 -13.08
CA THR A 457 -23.46 -10.86 -13.86
C THR A 457 -24.62 -9.94 -14.24
N THR A 458 -24.90 -9.85 -15.53
CA THR A 458 -26.02 -9.10 -16.11
C THR A 458 -27.00 -10.07 -16.76
N GLN A 459 -28.29 -9.97 -16.45
CA GLN A 459 -29.33 -10.68 -17.18
C GLN A 459 -29.94 -9.80 -18.28
N VAL A 460 -30.13 -10.35 -19.47
CA VAL A 460 -31.12 -9.85 -20.44
C VAL A 460 -32.34 -10.77 -20.39
N PRO A 461 -33.50 -10.30 -19.88
CA PRO A 461 -34.68 -11.13 -19.78
C PRO A 461 -35.20 -11.58 -21.14
N GLN A 462 -35.67 -12.81 -21.21
CA GLN A 462 -36.34 -13.38 -22.38
C GLN A 462 -37.65 -14.05 -21.96
N PRO A 463 -38.64 -14.15 -22.85
CA PRO A 463 -39.87 -14.87 -22.54
C PRO A 463 -39.63 -16.39 -22.60
N PRO A 464 -40.35 -17.20 -21.82
CA PRO A 464 -40.43 -18.63 -22.06
C PRO A 464 -41.13 -18.91 -23.40
N THR A 465 -40.85 -20.06 -24.00
CA THR A 465 -41.62 -20.57 -25.13
C THR A 465 -42.83 -21.32 -24.60
N ILE A 466 -44.02 -20.80 -24.90
CA ILE A 466 -45.30 -21.40 -24.53
C ILE A 466 -45.97 -21.97 -25.78
N THR A 467 -46.57 -23.14 -25.68
CA THR A 467 -47.52 -23.69 -26.66
C THR A 467 -48.73 -24.21 -25.90
N THR A 468 -49.96 -23.90 -26.30
CA THR A 468 -51.14 -24.35 -25.54
C THR A 468 -51.98 -25.38 -26.30
N THR A 469 -53.01 -25.93 -25.65
CA THR A 469 -53.83 -27.03 -26.18
C THR A 469 -55.17 -27.08 -25.43
N ILE A 470 -56.24 -26.87 -26.17
CA ILE A 470 -57.59 -26.77 -25.65
C ILE A 470 -58.12 -28.13 -25.16
N GLY A 471 -58.81 -28.13 -24.02
CA GLY A 471 -59.27 -29.36 -23.34
C GLY A 471 -60.35 -30.13 -24.10
N ALA A 472 -61.17 -29.45 -24.91
CA ALA A 472 -62.16 -30.07 -25.78
C ALA A 472 -62.39 -29.25 -27.07
N PRO A 473 -62.37 -29.88 -28.27
CA PRO A 473 -62.56 -29.17 -29.55
C PRO A 473 -64.02 -28.77 -29.83
N GLU A 474 -65.00 -29.38 -29.16
CA GLU A 474 -66.39 -28.92 -29.14
C GLU A 474 -66.98 -29.06 -27.74
N ILE A 475 -67.68 -28.02 -27.26
CA ILE A 475 -68.39 -28.01 -25.97
C ILE A 475 -69.80 -27.42 -26.10
N ALA A 476 -70.69 -27.73 -25.14
CA ALA A 476 -71.98 -27.07 -25.03
C ALA A 476 -71.85 -25.68 -24.38
N THR A 477 -72.66 -24.71 -24.80
CA THR A 477 -72.79 -23.39 -24.15
C THR A 477 -73.30 -23.52 -22.72
N GLY A 478 -72.73 -22.76 -21.79
CA GLY A 478 -72.86 -22.97 -20.35
C GLY A 478 -71.90 -24.04 -19.81
N GLY A 479 -71.16 -24.71 -20.70
CA GLY A 479 -70.09 -25.64 -20.36
C GLY A 479 -68.78 -24.95 -19.97
N CYS A 480 -67.87 -25.79 -19.52
CA CYS A 480 -66.51 -25.44 -19.11
C CYS A 480 -65.54 -25.73 -20.25
N GLN A 481 -64.60 -24.81 -20.49
CA GLN A 481 -63.39 -25.05 -21.27
C GLN A 481 -62.17 -24.93 -20.35
N THR A 482 -61.11 -25.65 -20.67
CA THR A 482 -59.78 -25.46 -20.08
C THR A 482 -58.75 -25.40 -21.19
N ASP A 483 -57.62 -24.77 -20.92
CA ASP A 483 -56.44 -24.79 -21.79
C ASP A 483 -55.24 -25.37 -21.02
N THR A 484 -54.27 -25.98 -21.70
CA THR A 484 -53.04 -26.52 -21.07
C THR A 484 -51.82 -25.90 -21.73
N LEU A 485 -51.15 -25.03 -20.97
CA LEU A 485 -49.93 -24.35 -21.37
C LEU A 485 -48.74 -25.28 -21.13
N HIS A 486 -48.02 -25.67 -22.19
CA HIS A 486 -46.71 -26.29 -22.07
C HIS A 486 -45.63 -25.21 -22.10
N ALA A 487 -44.88 -25.06 -21.01
CA ALA A 487 -43.82 -24.06 -20.86
C ALA A 487 -42.43 -24.69 -21.03
N SER A 488 -41.59 -24.07 -21.86
CA SER A 488 -40.20 -24.49 -22.13
C SER A 488 -39.28 -23.28 -22.31
N SER A 489 -37.96 -23.49 -22.24
CA SER A 489 -36.95 -22.43 -22.19
C SER A 489 -37.20 -21.41 -21.07
N PHE A 490 -37.70 -21.88 -19.91
CA PHE A 490 -38.03 -21.02 -18.78
C PHE A 490 -36.76 -20.61 -18.01
N VAL A 491 -36.38 -19.33 -18.10
CA VAL A 491 -35.14 -18.80 -17.52
C VAL A 491 -35.41 -17.93 -16.30
N GLY A 492 -35.34 -18.54 -15.11
CA GLY A 492 -35.53 -17.89 -13.81
C GLY A 492 -36.03 -18.86 -12.76
N VAL A 493 -36.37 -18.35 -11.56
CA VAL A 493 -36.96 -19.15 -10.47
C VAL A 493 -38.18 -18.45 -9.89
N GLY A 494 -39.27 -19.17 -9.63
CA GLY A 494 -40.50 -18.63 -9.02
C GLY A 494 -41.58 -18.20 -10.03
N ALA A 495 -42.76 -17.87 -9.52
CA ALA A 495 -43.98 -17.68 -10.30
C ALA A 495 -43.94 -16.52 -11.30
N VAL A 496 -44.59 -16.72 -12.45
CA VAL A 496 -44.96 -15.71 -13.45
C VAL A 496 -46.46 -15.86 -13.74
N PRO A 497 -47.28 -14.80 -13.57
CA PRO A 497 -48.70 -14.86 -13.88
C PRO A 497 -48.90 -14.86 -15.41
N VAL A 498 -49.67 -15.83 -15.90
CA VAL A 498 -50.14 -15.90 -17.28
C VAL A 498 -51.66 -15.92 -17.27
N ARG A 499 -52.25 -15.02 -18.05
CA ARG A 499 -53.68 -14.90 -18.24
C ARG A 499 -54.06 -15.53 -19.56
N VAL A 500 -54.91 -16.55 -19.53
CA VAL A 500 -55.55 -17.10 -20.72
C VAL A 500 -56.97 -16.55 -20.84
N ARG A 501 -57.43 -16.28 -22.05
CA ARG A 501 -58.74 -15.72 -22.34
C ARG A 501 -59.33 -16.33 -23.60
N LEU A 502 -60.63 -16.59 -23.57
CA LEU A 502 -61.37 -17.07 -24.73
C LEU A 502 -61.91 -15.88 -25.51
N VAL A 503 -61.51 -15.74 -26.78
CA VAL A 503 -62.03 -14.71 -27.70
C VAL A 503 -63.00 -15.36 -28.68
N GLY A 504 -64.11 -14.68 -28.93
CA GLY A 504 -65.25 -15.17 -29.71
C GLY A 504 -66.59 -14.63 -29.13
N PRO A 505 -67.76 -15.06 -29.66
CA PRO A 505 -67.93 -16.08 -30.69
C PRO A 505 -67.68 -15.55 -32.10
N PHE A 506 -66.81 -16.22 -32.86
CA PHE A 506 -66.64 -16.02 -34.30
C PHE A 506 -67.66 -16.85 -35.09
N SER A 507 -68.07 -16.34 -36.26
CA SER A 507 -69.03 -17.01 -37.16
C SER A 507 -68.45 -18.21 -37.93
N ALA A 508 -67.13 -18.27 -38.04
CA ALA A 508 -66.35 -19.36 -38.61
C ALA A 508 -65.11 -19.58 -37.72
N ALA A 509 -64.43 -20.72 -37.86
CA ALA A 509 -63.13 -20.91 -37.24
C ALA A 509 -62.13 -19.92 -37.86
N PRO A 510 -61.38 -19.14 -37.05
CA PRO A 510 -60.23 -18.39 -37.56
C PRO A 510 -59.19 -19.32 -38.20
N ALA A 511 -58.40 -18.78 -39.11
CA ALA A 511 -57.33 -19.54 -39.76
C ALA A 511 -56.08 -19.66 -38.86
N GLU A 512 -55.32 -20.74 -39.05
CA GLU A 512 -53.97 -20.87 -38.46
C GLU A 512 -53.11 -19.66 -38.85
N GLY A 513 -52.63 -18.92 -37.85
CA GLY A 513 -51.88 -17.67 -38.08
C GLY A 513 -52.73 -16.39 -38.18
N GLU A 514 -54.04 -16.45 -37.98
CA GLU A 514 -54.92 -15.26 -37.99
C GLU A 514 -54.81 -14.48 -36.67
N ALA A 515 -54.52 -13.18 -36.75
CA ALA A 515 -54.39 -12.33 -35.57
C ALA A 515 -55.76 -11.99 -34.95
N VAL A 516 -55.89 -12.25 -33.65
CA VAL A 516 -57.13 -12.12 -32.87
C VAL A 516 -57.21 -10.75 -32.19
N ASP A 517 -58.28 -9.99 -32.44
CA ASP A 517 -58.53 -8.71 -31.75
C ASP A 517 -58.97 -8.95 -30.29
N THR A 518 -58.02 -8.82 -29.37
CA THR A 518 -58.27 -8.97 -27.93
C THR A 518 -58.82 -7.70 -27.26
N THR A 519 -59.21 -6.67 -28.03
CA THR A 519 -59.87 -5.45 -27.55
C THR A 519 -61.37 -5.39 -27.86
N ALA A 520 -61.87 -6.31 -28.68
CA ALA A 520 -63.24 -6.34 -29.20
C ALA A 520 -64.30 -6.75 -28.15
N GLY A 521 -64.60 -5.83 -27.22
CA GLY A 521 -65.73 -5.91 -26.30
C GLY A 521 -65.37 -6.40 -24.88
N PRO A 522 -66.30 -6.26 -23.92
CA PRO A 522 -66.08 -6.74 -22.56
C PRO A 522 -66.05 -8.27 -22.53
N ALA A 523 -64.96 -8.83 -22.02
CA ALA A 523 -64.89 -10.26 -21.71
C ALA A 523 -66.03 -10.63 -20.73
N ALA A 524 -66.78 -11.68 -21.04
CA ALA A 524 -67.82 -12.18 -20.14
C ALA A 524 -67.17 -12.69 -18.84
N GLU A 525 -67.84 -12.52 -17.70
CA GLU A 525 -67.35 -13.07 -16.42
C GLU A 525 -67.14 -14.58 -16.55
N GLY A 526 -65.93 -15.03 -16.22
CA GLY A 526 -65.50 -16.43 -16.38
C GLY A 526 -64.92 -16.80 -17.76
N SER A 527 -64.93 -15.93 -18.78
CA SER A 527 -64.31 -16.22 -20.10
C SER A 527 -62.77 -16.10 -20.14
N ALA A 528 -62.13 -15.98 -18.97
CA ALA A 528 -60.69 -15.92 -18.80
C ALA A 528 -60.26 -16.59 -17.50
N SER A 529 -58.99 -16.96 -17.39
CA SER A 529 -58.39 -17.56 -16.19
C SER A 529 -56.93 -17.14 -16.07
N GLU A 530 -56.42 -17.13 -14.84
CA GLU A 530 -55.02 -16.83 -14.53
C GLU A 530 -54.36 -18.09 -13.93
N VAL A 531 -53.11 -18.33 -14.34
CA VAL A 531 -52.25 -19.43 -13.87
C VAL A 531 -50.85 -18.90 -13.55
N GLU A 532 -50.11 -19.62 -12.70
CA GLU A 532 -48.71 -19.31 -12.41
C GLU A 532 -47.78 -20.34 -13.06
N LEU A 533 -46.93 -19.88 -13.98
CA LEU A 533 -45.80 -20.67 -14.45
C LEU A 533 -44.64 -20.52 -13.45
N THR A 534 -44.14 -21.63 -12.93
CA THR A 534 -43.08 -21.65 -11.89
C THR A 534 -41.76 -22.28 -12.37
N GLY A 535 -41.72 -22.74 -13.62
CA GLY A 535 -40.63 -23.47 -14.27
C GLY A 535 -41.11 -24.01 -15.62
N GLU A 536 -40.39 -24.99 -16.17
CA GLU A 536 -40.83 -25.75 -17.34
C GLU A 536 -41.87 -26.83 -16.99
N GLY A 537 -42.71 -27.19 -17.96
CA GLY A 537 -43.74 -28.23 -17.83
C GLY A 537 -45.17 -27.75 -18.14
N ASP A 538 -46.15 -28.61 -17.85
CA ASP A 538 -47.56 -28.38 -18.21
C ASP A 538 -48.33 -27.71 -17.06
N VAL A 539 -49.11 -26.67 -17.37
CA VAL A 539 -50.06 -26.05 -16.45
C VAL A 539 -51.43 -25.91 -17.13
N THR A 540 -52.45 -26.59 -16.59
CA THR A 540 -53.83 -26.47 -17.07
C THR A 540 -54.56 -25.33 -16.37
N THR A 541 -55.32 -24.53 -17.12
CA THR A 541 -56.12 -23.43 -16.57
C THR A 541 -57.25 -23.92 -15.67
N PRO A 542 -57.69 -23.09 -14.72
CA PRO A 542 -59.05 -23.14 -14.19
C PRO A 542 -60.12 -23.11 -15.29
N CYS A 543 -61.36 -23.36 -14.87
CA CYS A 543 -62.51 -23.43 -15.77
C CYS A 543 -62.85 -22.06 -16.38
N MET A 544 -62.77 -21.96 -17.70
CA MET A 544 -63.24 -20.82 -18.48
C MET A 544 -64.64 -21.12 -19.04
N THR A 545 -65.63 -20.27 -18.75
CA THR A 545 -67.04 -20.48 -19.11
C THR A 545 -67.37 -19.88 -20.48
N VAL A 546 -68.13 -20.62 -21.30
CA VAL A 546 -68.50 -20.20 -22.65
C VAL A 546 -70.02 -20.06 -22.79
N THR A 547 -70.50 -18.83 -22.92
CA THR A 547 -71.92 -18.49 -22.75
C THR A 547 -72.72 -18.39 -24.06
N SER A 548 -72.06 -18.27 -25.22
CA SER A 548 -72.71 -18.11 -26.53
C SER A 548 -72.20 -19.15 -27.54
N PRO A 549 -73.01 -19.57 -28.53
CA PRO A 549 -72.58 -20.52 -29.54
C PRO A 549 -71.76 -19.82 -30.64
N GLY A 550 -70.78 -20.53 -31.20
CA GLY A 550 -69.86 -20.02 -32.22
C GLY A 550 -68.48 -20.67 -32.14
N TRP A 551 -67.51 -20.10 -32.82
CA TRP A 551 -66.10 -20.50 -32.70
C TRP A 551 -65.37 -19.61 -31.71
N TYR A 552 -64.39 -20.18 -31.01
CA TYR A 552 -63.60 -19.50 -30.00
C TYR A 552 -62.12 -19.90 -30.12
N VAL A 553 -61.24 -19.00 -29.70
CA VAL A 553 -59.79 -19.20 -29.62
C VAL A 553 -59.34 -18.86 -28.21
N ALA A 554 -58.54 -19.73 -27.58
CA ALA A 554 -57.79 -19.36 -26.39
C ALA A 554 -56.56 -18.52 -26.80
N VAL A 555 -56.36 -17.38 -26.16
CA VAL A 555 -55.19 -16.49 -26.34
C VAL A 555 -54.60 -16.17 -24.97
N LEU A 556 -53.31 -15.84 -24.91
CA LEU A 556 -52.60 -15.64 -23.64
C LEU A 556 -51.86 -14.30 -23.56
N ASP A 557 -51.88 -13.68 -22.39
CA ASP A 557 -51.10 -12.48 -22.06
C ASP A 557 -50.40 -12.61 -20.69
N SER A 558 -49.17 -12.11 -20.59
CA SER A 558 -48.38 -12.06 -19.36
C SER A 558 -47.57 -10.78 -19.28
N VAL A 559 -47.63 -10.13 -18.12
CA VAL A 559 -46.77 -8.99 -17.78
C VAL A 559 -45.31 -9.38 -17.51
N GLY A 560 -44.98 -10.67 -17.59
CA GLY A 560 -43.67 -11.20 -17.21
C GLY A 560 -43.43 -11.04 -15.72
N ARG A 561 -42.17 -10.78 -15.34
CA ARG A 561 -41.80 -10.49 -13.95
C ARG A 561 -40.56 -9.59 -13.87
N PRO A 562 -40.56 -8.51 -13.07
CA PRO A 562 -39.34 -7.77 -12.76
C PRO A 562 -38.38 -8.63 -11.92
N ALA A 563 -37.11 -8.21 -11.84
CA ALA A 563 -36.13 -8.86 -10.98
C ALA A 563 -36.45 -8.58 -9.50
N GLY A 564 -36.37 -9.62 -8.66
CA GLY A 564 -36.53 -9.51 -7.21
C GLY A 564 -35.19 -9.45 -6.47
N ASP A 565 -35.18 -8.82 -5.29
CA ASP A 565 -33.99 -8.66 -4.43
C ASP A 565 -33.36 -10.00 -3.96
N SER A 566 -34.12 -11.10 -4.05
CA SER A 566 -33.76 -12.44 -3.56
C SER A 566 -33.03 -13.32 -4.57
N ASP A 567 -33.29 -13.13 -5.85
CA ASP A 567 -32.97 -14.07 -6.93
C ASP A 567 -32.47 -13.39 -8.21
N GLY A 568 -32.74 -12.09 -8.38
CA GLY A 568 -32.23 -11.28 -9.49
C GLY A 568 -32.79 -11.59 -10.88
N ALA A 569 -33.54 -12.68 -11.04
CA ALA A 569 -34.11 -13.11 -12.31
C ALA A 569 -35.39 -12.32 -12.65
N ALA A 570 -35.31 -11.49 -13.69
CA ALA A 570 -36.46 -10.97 -14.41
C ALA A 570 -36.84 -11.92 -15.57
N ILE A 571 -38.12 -11.94 -15.92
CA ILE A 571 -38.67 -12.68 -17.06
C ILE A 571 -39.43 -11.68 -17.92
N ALA A 572 -39.20 -11.68 -19.24
CA ALA A 572 -39.82 -10.69 -20.12
C ALA A 572 -41.34 -10.87 -20.18
N ALA A 573 -42.06 -9.78 -20.46
CA ALA A 573 -43.48 -9.86 -20.81
C ALA A 573 -43.67 -10.58 -22.15
N PHE A 574 -44.76 -11.32 -22.29
CA PHE A 574 -45.12 -12.05 -23.50
C PHE A 574 -46.63 -12.10 -23.68
N ALA A 575 -47.06 -12.27 -24.92
CA ALA A 575 -48.44 -12.57 -25.26
C ALA A 575 -48.45 -13.39 -26.55
N ASP A 576 -49.40 -14.31 -26.68
CA ASP A 576 -49.82 -14.81 -27.97
C ASP A 576 -51.30 -14.47 -28.19
N HIS A 577 -51.55 -13.79 -29.31
CA HIS A 577 -52.87 -13.33 -29.76
C HIS A 577 -53.13 -13.83 -31.20
N VAL A 578 -52.50 -14.93 -31.60
CA VAL A 578 -52.67 -15.57 -32.91
C VAL A 578 -53.58 -16.79 -32.74
N ALA A 579 -54.40 -17.08 -33.75
CA ALA A 579 -55.23 -18.28 -33.75
C ALA A 579 -54.43 -19.50 -34.18
N HIS A 580 -54.31 -20.47 -33.27
CA HIS A 580 -53.74 -21.78 -33.52
C HIS A 580 -54.81 -22.87 -33.50
N VAL A 581 -54.65 -23.90 -34.35
CA VAL A 581 -55.59 -25.03 -34.46
C VAL A 581 -55.71 -25.83 -33.17
N GLY A 582 -54.66 -25.89 -32.34
CA GLY A 582 -54.69 -26.53 -31.01
C GLY A 582 -55.50 -25.75 -29.96
N GLU A 583 -55.76 -24.47 -30.21
CA GLU A 583 -56.31 -23.48 -29.27
C GLU A 583 -57.73 -23.04 -29.70
N THR A 584 -58.14 -23.44 -30.91
CA THR A 584 -59.42 -23.14 -31.53
C THR A 584 -60.44 -24.25 -31.27
N PHE A 585 -61.64 -23.89 -30.79
CA PHE A 585 -62.72 -24.82 -30.51
C PHE A 585 -64.10 -24.25 -30.83
N ARG A 586 -65.12 -25.10 -30.79
CA ARG A 586 -66.51 -24.76 -31.10
C ARG A 586 -67.42 -24.85 -29.87
N ALA A 587 -68.24 -23.82 -29.68
CA ALA A 587 -69.35 -23.84 -28.72
C ALA A 587 -70.67 -24.08 -29.46
N VAL A 588 -71.39 -25.14 -29.10
CA VAL A 588 -72.70 -25.49 -29.65
C VAL A 588 -73.81 -25.27 -28.61
N PRO A 589 -75.07 -24.97 -29.01
CA PRO A 589 -76.18 -24.90 -28.06
C PRO A 589 -76.34 -26.21 -27.27
N PRO A 590 -76.93 -26.18 -26.06
CA PRO A 590 -77.11 -27.40 -25.27
C PRO A 590 -78.06 -28.36 -26.00
N PRO A 591 -77.87 -29.69 -25.93
CA PRO A 591 -78.75 -30.64 -26.59
C PRO A 591 -80.19 -30.51 -26.08
N THR A 592 -81.09 -30.11 -26.96
CA THR A 592 -82.48 -29.76 -26.64
C THR A 592 -83.35 -31.01 -26.42
N GLY A 593 -83.16 -31.65 -25.27
CA GLY A 593 -84.03 -32.72 -24.76
C GLY A 593 -83.73 -34.11 -25.34
N SER A 594 -83.40 -35.05 -24.45
CA SER A 594 -83.65 -36.47 -24.65
C SER A 594 -84.79 -36.87 -23.71
N ASP A 595 -85.79 -37.59 -24.22
CA ASP A 595 -87.00 -37.90 -23.45
C ASP A 595 -86.70 -38.74 -22.20
N ALA A 596 -87.16 -38.25 -21.04
CA ALA A 596 -87.19 -39.04 -19.82
C ALA A 596 -88.50 -39.86 -19.77
N PRO A 597 -88.45 -41.21 -19.84
CA PRO A 597 -89.66 -42.02 -19.78
C PRO A 597 -90.33 -41.92 -18.39
N PRO A 598 -91.68 -42.05 -18.32
CA PRO A 598 -92.43 -41.78 -17.10
C PRO A 598 -92.20 -42.81 -16.00
N ARG A 599 -92.35 -42.36 -14.74
CA ARG A 599 -92.31 -43.23 -13.56
C ARG A 599 -93.50 -44.19 -13.55
N HIS A 600 -93.23 -45.48 -13.36
CA HIS A 600 -94.26 -46.44 -12.95
C HIS A 600 -94.21 -46.68 -11.45
N GLU A 601 -95.36 -46.47 -10.81
CA GLU A 601 -95.61 -46.76 -9.39
C GLU A 601 -96.41 -48.07 -9.30
N LEU A 602 -95.91 -49.06 -8.54
CA LEU A 602 -96.62 -50.29 -8.22
C LEU A 602 -96.30 -50.74 -6.78
N ALA A 603 -97.26 -51.41 -6.16
CA ALA A 603 -97.35 -51.49 -4.70
C ALA A 603 -96.94 -52.84 -4.08
N MET A 604 -96.42 -52.73 -2.86
CA MET A 604 -96.54 -53.65 -1.71
C MET A 604 -97.24 -55.01 -1.94
N THR A 605 -96.59 -56.13 -1.60
CA THR A 605 -96.84 -56.89 -0.35
C THR A 605 -96.14 -58.27 -0.32
N GLY A 606 -95.72 -58.69 0.89
CA GLY A 606 -95.78 -60.10 1.32
C GLY A 606 -94.51 -60.98 1.28
N GLY A 607 -94.28 -61.70 2.38
CA GLY A 607 -93.60 -63.01 2.37
C GLY A 607 -92.12 -63.07 2.80
N ALA A 608 -91.86 -63.63 3.97
CA ALA A 608 -90.58 -64.18 4.42
C ALA A 608 -90.74 -65.73 4.59
N PRO A 609 -89.72 -66.53 4.97
CA PRO A 609 -88.31 -66.23 5.26
C PRO A 609 -87.28 -67.13 4.55
N GLY A 610 -85.98 -66.82 4.70
CA GLY A 610 -84.86 -67.67 4.26
C GLY A 610 -83.53 -67.28 4.91
N VAL A 611 -82.89 -68.23 5.59
CA VAL A 611 -81.56 -68.17 6.24
C VAL A 611 -80.53 -68.69 5.19
N ASP A 612 -79.31 -68.16 5.02
CA ASP A 612 -78.18 -68.21 5.96
C ASP A 612 -77.05 -67.17 5.68
N VAL A 613 -76.00 -67.18 6.52
CA VAL A 613 -74.78 -66.31 6.54
C VAL A 613 -73.56 -66.95 5.82
N PRO A 614 -72.28 -66.44 5.78
CA PRO A 614 -71.62 -65.33 6.52
C PRO A 614 -70.60 -64.40 5.77
N TRP A 615 -70.12 -63.36 6.50
CA TRP A 615 -68.75 -62.74 6.48
C TRP A 615 -68.34 -61.75 5.35
N PRO A 616 -67.42 -60.77 5.58
CA PRO A 616 -67.40 -59.74 6.65
C PRO A 616 -67.05 -58.30 6.16
N GLY A 617 -67.10 -57.30 7.06
CA GLY A 617 -66.03 -56.26 7.14
C GLY A 617 -66.27 -54.84 6.60
N ALA A 618 -67.05 -54.01 7.32
CA ALA A 618 -66.97 -52.53 7.34
C ALA A 618 -66.80 -52.09 8.83
N PRO A 619 -66.51 -50.81 9.23
CA PRO A 619 -66.97 -49.49 8.73
C PRO A 619 -65.81 -48.59 8.22
N ALA A 620 -65.93 -47.40 7.62
CA ALA A 620 -66.93 -46.30 7.59
C ALA A 620 -66.68 -45.09 8.55
N HIS A 621 -66.35 -43.95 7.92
CA HIS A 621 -66.59 -42.53 8.26
C HIS A 621 -66.31 -41.90 9.66
N ALA A 622 -65.39 -40.91 9.61
CA ALA A 622 -65.56 -39.49 9.99
C ALA A 622 -65.81 -39.02 11.45
N GLY A 623 -65.19 -37.89 11.81
CA GLY A 623 -65.52 -37.07 12.99
C GLY A 623 -64.29 -36.35 13.60
N PRO A 624 -64.26 -35.00 13.69
CA PRO A 624 -63.12 -34.25 14.23
C PRO A 624 -63.26 -33.93 15.74
N GLY A 625 -62.15 -33.58 16.40
CA GLY A 625 -62.14 -33.11 17.79
C GLY A 625 -60.90 -32.28 18.14
N THR A 626 -61.10 -31.03 18.54
CA THR A 626 -60.08 -30.12 19.11
C THR A 626 -59.89 -30.35 20.61
N LEU A 627 -58.71 -30.08 21.17
CA LEU A 627 -58.56 -29.48 22.51
C LEU A 627 -57.13 -28.96 22.78
N ALA A 628 -56.97 -28.10 23.79
CA ALA A 628 -55.71 -27.50 24.22
C ALA A 628 -55.69 -27.21 25.73
N LEU A 629 -54.49 -27.15 26.33
CA LEU A 629 -54.11 -26.68 27.68
C LEU A 629 -52.58 -26.40 27.61
N ALA A 630 -51.94 -25.31 28.06
CA ALA A 630 -52.10 -24.39 29.20
C ALA A 630 -51.67 -25.00 30.57
N ALA A 631 -50.92 -24.33 31.46
CA ALA A 631 -50.20 -23.04 31.41
C ALA A 631 -48.75 -23.23 31.98
N VAL A 632 -48.01 -22.37 32.74
CA VAL A 632 -48.21 -21.17 33.58
C VAL A 632 -46.93 -20.28 33.47
N ALA A 633 -46.92 -19.03 33.96
CA ALA A 633 -45.77 -18.10 33.93
C ALA A 633 -45.41 -17.53 35.33
N LEU A 634 -44.20 -16.92 35.48
CA LEU A 634 -43.86 -15.72 36.31
C LEU A 634 -42.33 -15.50 36.45
N GLY A 635 -41.89 -14.24 36.62
CA GLY A 635 -40.54 -13.89 37.13
C GLY A 635 -39.87 -12.67 36.47
N VAL A 636 -39.46 -11.67 37.26
CA VAL A 636 -38.74 -10.44 36.83
C VAL A 636 -37.66 -10.07 37.89
N LEU A 637 -36.63 -9.31 37.48
CA LEU A 637 -35.56 -8.64 38.27
C LEU A 637 -34.20 -9.37 38.38
N GLY A 638 -33.09 -8.59 38.46
CA GLY A 638 -31.89 -9.06 39.17
C GLY A 638 -30.50 -8.61 38.67
N ALA A 639 -30.07 -7.43 39.13
CA ALA A 639 -28.74 -6.81 39.01
C ALA A 639 -27.44 -7.68 39.12
N ALA A 640 -26.41 -7.22 38.40
CA ALA A 640 -24.99 -6.96 38.77
C ALA A 640 -24.19 -7.83 39.79
N GLY A 641 -22.92 -8.08 39.45
CA GLY A 641 -21.84 -8.63 40.32
C GLY A 641 -20.99 -9.67 39.54
N VAL A 642 -19.73 -9.47 39.11
CA VAL A 642 -18.48 -8.98 39.75
C VAL A 642 -17.81 -10.02 40.66
N SER A 643 -16.52 -10.32 40.39
CA SER A 643 -15.59 -11.23 41.12
C SER A 643 -15.63 -12.72 40.73
N ALA A 644 -14.55 -13.52 40.86
CA ALA A 644 -13.10 -13.22 40.82
C ALA A 644 -12.26 -14.53 40.75
N ARG A 645 -11.09 -14.46 40.09
CA ARG A 645 -9.83 -15.22 40.35
C ARG A 645 -9.90 -16.72 40.76
N ARG A 646 -9.21 -17.56 39.99
CA ARG A 646 -8.07 -18.35 40.51
C ARG A 646 -7.06 -18.69 39.41
N ALA A 647 -5.80 -18.80 39.78
CA ALA A 647 -4.69 -19.08 38.86
C ALA A 647 -3.97 -20.36 39.26
N ARG A 648 -3.31 -21.04 38.30
CA ARG A 648 -2.05 -21.76 38.54
C ARG A 648 -1.27 -22.02 37.24
N ARG A 649 0.01 -22.35 37.41
CA ARG A 649 1.02 -22.51 36.35
C ARG A 649 1.02 -23.94 35.79
N ALA A 650 1.28 -24.09 34.50
CA ALA A 650 2.17 -25.13 33.95
C ALA A 650 2.67 -24.73 32.54
N ARG A 651 3.92 -25.07 32.23
CA ARG A 651 4.45 -25.22 30.86
C ARG A 651 4.65 -26.73 30.61
N PRO A 652 5.10 -27.13 29.41
CA PRO A 652 4.37 -27.25 28.15
C PRO A 652 4.16 -28.75 27.82
N TRP A 653 3.72 -29.12 26.61
CA TRP A 653 4.36 -30.15 25.78
C TRP A 653 3.70 -30.29 24.40
N VAL A 654 4.49 -30.82 23.43
CA VAL A 654 4.12 -31.49 22.17
C VAL A 654 2.93 -30.94 21.36
N ARG A 655 3.24 -30.28 20.22
CA ARG A 655 2.33 -30.24 19.06
C ARG A 655 2.23 -31.65 18.45
N ALA A 656 1.01 -32.15 18.26
CA ALA A 656 0.75 -33.35 17.48
C ALA A 656 -0.03 -33.01 16.20
N SER A 657 0.55 -33.41 15.06
CA SER A 657 -0.12 -33.90 13.84
C SER A 657 -1.40 -33.25 13.27
N ARG A 658 -1.23 -32.75 12.03
CA ARG A 658 -2.01 -33.09 10.81
C ARG A 658 -3.42 -32.52 10.57
N TRP A 659 -3.55 -31.94 9.36
CA TRP A 659 -4.68 -32.04 8.40
C TRP A 659 -6.00 -31.32 8.83
N ALA A 660 -6.83 -30.78 7.92
CA ALA A 660 -6.64 -30.47 6.50
C ALA A 660 -7.63 -29.36 6.05
N ARG A 661 -7.44 -28.90 4.81
CA ARG A 661 -8.31 -28.04 3.98
C ARG A 661 -9.80 -28.01 4.35
N SER A 662 -10.30 -26.78 4.52
CA SER A 662 -11.52 -26.27 3.89
C SER A 662 -11.20 -24.85 3.43
#